data_AF-A0A7R7A5L3-F1
#
_entry.id   AF-A0A7R7A5L3-F1
#
_cell.length_a   1.000
_cell.length_b   1.000
_cell.length_c   1.000
_cell.angle_alpha   90.00
_cell.angle_beta   90.00
_cell.angle_gamma   90.00
#
_symmetry.space_group_name_H-M   'P 1'
#
loop_
_entity.id
_entity.type
_entity.pdbx_description
1 polymer ?
#
loop_
_entity_poly.entity_id
_entity_poly.type
_entity_poly.pdbx_seq_one_letter_code
_entity_poly.pdbx_strand_id
1 'polypeptide(L)'
;MNYNKILPIPKVPQEIIDAVNNEKLAVFIGAGVSRLLGSSGWDELAYNFIKTCFEKKLINYRESDSLKQLKDPKKIITVCYHLLKESNNEEIYYETLENAIKADTDRLNLQNIYDEIYKLRALFITTNIDSHFHKYFEPMNIVFKENEFIPSNIYRNKLYHIHGCLEKGRSSIIFTVSDYIRRYNQKTFKKFLEKIFEEYTVLFLGYGLAEFELLDFLITKYDKYSERKELKHFILIPFYRGEENILSFERYYYNSMGIEVIPYEKDEKGYEQLYEVLQNWNKEINQVSGYLYDTYEYLKKLAYSYKKSEEYKVFQLIKNDEPQRNYFFKCLASTNNPFPWLRPLKEKGYFNPADNPKPQEVPNKKGYFTIPHWNILGYLENVAKKNKETPSDEITNLLLEIIQEIIDYKDENEERIENYRTDWVMVKIIFSLPIEKISNKHIEFVKIALNSKWDSSLVSSEIKETVLPKLLNEGEKAKNLILELLKVILDYKKIKTDSILGKEDSFDYISIMDEYWLYESLKIYKPQIAKICGFEAARIAIQKIKEIVTEDKTQFNSIWIPTIEDHPQTSFPDKYQNQLVYFVRDVFELSKPQEIKEVIRNLLNEEHPIFKRIAFYTINHHYEELNHLLWNYNKNPLDEISIKHELFELFKSHAKDFSDEQIEKIIEWIESKDYYIPEGIKNNEQEKEKILAYQKKEWLYSLLDSGDSKIVELYNKYNSINSVKLVHPGFDFWTETKWGYESLGDIEEFLNKSNEEIAKYLDSFKDKKNIDMEGIANSFRNAVKEKPEKFTANMKPFLKIQRIYQHSLLWGLKEAWSLKKPINWNILFDFISYLISSDDFWSEKYKFNNYRDWIISQIAELLEEGTKDDKHAFEPKLLPKAEKILLILAEKTESEVPDMLDVVTSVLNSTKGKIFSAMINYSLRYALLYKTESEGRWIKSIKEEFTKRLNCNIDLSIEFSVILGRYLANLYWLDKKWVINHINQIFPKENETHWQAAFTGYLFYSSKIYKDIYFLLRENNHYLKAIKTSFKDEHITERLAQHIAVGYIENWENLDDETSLISQLIENGNKKQLLAMVSFFWMMREDINDKIKTKIKPLWKAIFEKTIENKESSENQEVISNLINWLVLIDEIDDEIFEWLKPAIRYSFKYHNTIFLSEYLLKHVSKTPEKVGELYIEMLENNNYLYYKVENIQETIKILYETGEKELADRICNLYGARGFDFLRDIYFEYNKKES
;
A
#
# COMPACT_ATOMS: atom_id res chain seq x y z
N MET A 1 37.32 -29.25 17.72
CA MET A 1 36.16 -29.06 18.63
C MET A 1 36.08 -30.24 19.59
N ASN A 2 35.62 -30.02 20.83
CA ASN A 2 35.58 -31.07 21.84
C ASN A 2 34.26 -31.88 21.71
N TYR A 3 34.21 -32.87 20.79
CA TYR A 3 33.05 -33.74 20.55
C TYR A 3 32.74 -34.69 21.73
N ASN A 4 33.24 -34.42 22.93
CA ASN A 4 33.07 -35.27 24.11
C ASN A 4 31.70 -35.12 24.78
N LYS A 5 30.89 -34.14 24.37
CA LYS A 5 29.56 -33.90 24.92
C LYS A 5 28.50 -34.33 23.90
N ILE A 6 27.55 -35.16 24.35
CA ILE A 6 26.37 -35.53 23.58
C ILE A 6 25.40 -34.35 23.68
N LEU A 7 25.07 -33.74 22.54
CA LEU A 7 24.13 -32.62 22.44
C LEU A 7 22.91 -33.05 21.61
N PRO A 8 21.71 -32.52 21.86
CA PRO A 8 20.55 -32.78 21.01
C PRO A 8 20.80 -32.47 19.53
N ILE A 9 21.49 -31.37 19.27
CA ILE A 9 21.93 -30.95 17.94
C ILE A 9 23.43 -30.67 17.99
N PRO A 10 24.29 -31.54 17.41
CA PRO A 10 25.71 -31.28 17.32
C PRO A 10 26.01 -30.16 16.33
N LYS A 11 27.12 -29.43 16.52
CA LYS A 11 27.60 -28.44 15.53
C LYS A 11 28.07 -29.15 14.27
N VAL A 12 27.91 -28.49 13.11
CA VAL A 12 28.47 -28.96 11.84
C VAL A 12 30.01 -28.85 11.90
N PRO A 13 30.77 -29.92 11.60
CA PRO A 13 32.21 -29.82 11.43
C PRO A 13 32.58 -28.89 10.27
N GLN A 14 33.60 -28.05 10.45
CA GLN A 14 34.07 -27.13 9.41
C GLN A 14 34.52 -27.89 8.15
N GLU A 15 35.09 -29.08 8.33
CA GLU A 15 35.55 -29.95 7.24
C GLU A 15 34.39 -30.39 6.32
N ILE A 16 33.16 -30.47 6.84
CA ILE A 16 31.96 -30.74 6.03
C ILE A 16 31.59 -29.51 5.20
N ILE A 17 31.65 -28.31 5.79
CA ILE A 17 31.39 -27.04 5.08
C ILE A 17 32.44 -26.83 3.98
N ASP A 18 33.71 -27.08 4.28
CA ASP A 18 34.81 -26.98 3.31
C ASP A 18 34.64 -27.99 2.18
N ALA A 19 34.21 -29.22 2.49
CA ALA A 19 33.91 -30.23 1.47
C ALA A 19 32.73 -29.82 0.58
N VAL A 20 31.70 -29.14 1.12
CA VAL A 20 30.60 -28.57 0.33
C VAL A 20 31.10 -27.49 -0.63
N ASN A 21 31.94 -26.57 -0.14
CA ASN A 21 32.55 -25.46 -0.90
C ASN A 21 33.50 -25.94 -2.01
N ASN A 22 34.06 -27.14 -1.86
CA ASN A 22 34.98 -27.74 -2.83
C ASN A 22 34.32 -28.80 -3.73
N GLU A 23 33.00 -28.99 -3.62
CA GLU A 23 32.25 -30.04 -4.34
C GLU A 23 32.75 -31.47 -4.05
N LYS A 24 33.33 -31.68 -2.86
CA LYS A 24 33.96 -32.93 -2.40
C LYS A 24 33.26 -33.56 -1.20
N LEU A 25 32.03 -33.17 -0.85
CA LEU A 25 31.22 -33.90 0.12
C LEU A 25 30.47 -35.06 -0.56
N ALA A 26 30.55 -36.26 0.01
CA ALA A 26 29.72 -37.41 -0.37
C ALA A 26 28.94 -37.92 0.85
N VAL A 27 27.65 -38.18 0.68
CA VAL A 27 26.76 -38.69 1.73
C VAL A 27 26.36 -40.12 1.40
N PHE A 28 26.71 -41.04 2.29
CA PHE A 28 26.33 -42.44 2.24
C PHE A 28 25.09 -42.67 3.10
N ILE A 29 24.03 -43.16 2.46
CA ILE A 29 22.71 -43.36 3.07
C ILE A 29 22.47 -44.86 3.24
N GLY A 30 22.29 -45.27 4.49
CA GLY A 30 21.99 -46.65 4.87
C GLY A 30 20.51 -46.88 5.15
N ALA A 31 20.17 -48.14 5.44
CA ALA A 31 18.78 -48.56 5.68
C ALA A 31 18.13 -47.84 6.88
N GLY A 32 18.92 -47.34 7.83
CA GLY A 32 18.42 -46.57 8.97
C GLY A 32 17.66 -45.31 8.58
N VAL A 33 17.98 -44.69 7.44
CA VAL A 33 17.25 -43.53 6.92
C VAL A 33 15.86 -43.93 6.41
N SER A 34 15.76 -44.98 5.58
CA SER A 34 14.47 -45.46 5.07
C SER A 34 13.57 -46.02 6.18
N ARG A 35 14.14 -46.51 7.29
CA ARG A 35 13.36 -46.92 8.48
C ARG A 35 12.60 -45.77 9.12
N LEU A 36 13.13 -44.53 9.08
CA LEU A 36 12.41 -43.35 9.55
C LEU A 36 11.18 -43.05 8.69
N LEU A 37 11.11 -43.55 7.47
CA LEU A 37 9.93 -43.49 6.62
C LEU A 37 9.05 -44.74 6.74
N GLY A 38 9.31 -45.65 7.68
CA GLY A 38 8.51 -46.86 7.90
C GLY A 38 8.95 -48.10 7.13
N SER A 39 10.07 -48.05 6.37
CA SER A 39 10.64 -49.26 5.77
C SER A 39 11.13 -50.23 6.85
N SER A 40 11.04 -51.53 6.57
CA SER A 40 11.48 -52.57 7.49
C SER A 40 12.99 -52.57 7.67
N GLY A 41 13.45 -52.83 8.90
CA GLY A 41 14.86 -53.11 9.17
C GLY A 41 15.30 -54.47 8.61
N TRP A 42 16.61 -54.72 8.60
CA TRP A 42 17.17 -56.01 8.15
C TRP A 42 16.60 -57.21 8.90
N ASP A 43 16.46 -57.10 10.23
CA ASP A 43 15.91 -58.19 11.07
C ASP A 43 14.42 -58.45 10.78
N GLU A 44 13.63 -57.39 10.62
CA GLU A 44 12.21 -57.46 10.28
C GLU A 44 11.99 -58.08 8.90
N LEU A 45 12.82 -57.68 7.92
CA LEU A 45 12.78 -58.24 6.57
C LEU A 45 13.10 -59.73 6.57
N ALA A 46 14.17 -60.14 7.25
CA ALA A 46 14.53 -61.55 7.39
C ALA A 46 13.42 -62.36 8.07
N TYR A 47 12.79 -61.81 9.12
CA TYR A 47 11.64 -62.43 9.76
C TYR A 47 10.44 -62.59 8.82
N ASN A 48 10.13 -61.55 8.03
CA ASN A 48 9.05 -61.58 7.05
C ASN A 48 9.29 -62.65 5.99
N PHE A 49 10.52 -62.83 5.51
CA PHE A 49 10.84 -63.92 4.58
C PHE A 49 10.67 -65.31 5.19
N ILE A 50 11.10 -65.51 6.44
CA ILE A 50 10.88 -66.79 7.15
C ILE A 50 9.38 -67.08 7.24
N LYS A 51 8.58 -66.06 7.60
CA LYS A 51 7.12 -66.16 7.70
C LYS A 51 6.52 -66.53 6.34
N THR A 52 6.89 -65.84 5.27
CA THR A 52 6.44 -66.12 3.91
C THR A 52 6.77 -67.54 3.46
N CYS A 53 8.00 -68.01 3.68
CA CYS A 53 8.40 -69.38 3.35
C CYS A 53 7.60 -70.43 4.15
N PHE A 54 7.29 -70.16 5.42
CA PHE A 54 6.49 -71.05 6.26
C PHE A 54 5.02 -71.10 5.80
N GLU A 55 4.40 -69.96 5.51
CA GLU A 55 3.02 -69.87 5.02
C GLU A 55 2.84 -70.56 3.66
N LYS A 56 3.85 -70.48 2.79
CA LYS A 56 3.89 -71.19 1.50
C LYS A 56 4.26 -72.67 1.62
N LYS A 57 4.42 -73.19 2.85
CA LYS A 57 4.79 -74.58 3.16
C LYS A 57 6.11 -75.03 2.53
N LEU A 58 7.03 -74.08 2.28
CA LEU A 58 8.39 -74.38 1.80
C LEU A 58 9.32 -74.85 2.92
N ILE A 59 9.00 -74.47 4.15
CA ILE A 59 9.68 -74.90 5.38
C ILE A 59 8.66 -75.33 6.43
N ASN A 60 9.03 -76.22 7.33
CA ASN A 60 8.22 -76.65 8.47
C ASN A 60 8.49 -75.79 9.73
N TYR A 61 7.75 -76.06 10.81
CA TYR A 61 7.86 -75.27 12.05
C TYR A 61 9.27 -75.33 12.67
N ARG A 62 9.91 -76.50 12.66
CA ARG A 62 11.26 -76.68 13.20
C ARG A 62 12.29 -75.89 12.42
N GLU A 63 12.20 -75.90 11.10
CA GLU A 63 13.07 -75.11 10.20
C GLU A 63 12.84 -73.61 10.38
N SER A 64 11.58 -73.18 10.48
CA SER A 64 11.23 -71.78 10.75
C SER A 64 11.82 -71.29 12.08
N ASP A 65 11.67 -72.08 13.16
CA ASP A 65 12.24 -71.76 14.47
C ASP A 65 13.78 -71.72 14.44
N SER A 66 14.40 -72.69 13.76
CA SER A 66 15.87 -72.73 13.60
C SER A 66 16.40 -71.52 12.82
N LEU A 67 15.70 -71.10 11.75
CA LEU A 67 16.07 -69.91 10.99
C LEU A 67 15.89 -68.63 11.81
N LYS A 68 14.85 -68.52 12.65
CA LYS A 68 14.65 -67.36 13.55
C LYS A 68 15.74 -67.22 14.60
N GLN A 69 16.38 -68.31 15.01
CA GLN A 69 17.50 -68.29 15.97
C GLN A 69 18.82 -67.86 15.33
N LEU A 70 18.94 -67.86 13.99
CA LEU A 70 20.11 -67.33 13.30
C LEU A 70 20.12 -65.81 13.43
N LYS A 71 21.11 -65.25 14.13
CA LYS A 71 21.33 -63.79 14.22
C LYS A 71 22.07 -63.24 12.99
N ASP A 72 21.70 -63.72 11.80
CA ASP A 72 22.30 -63.30 10.53
C ASP A 72 21.19 -63.10 9.48
N PRO A 73 20.63 -61.87 9.41
CA PRO A 73 19.58 -61.53 8.46
C PRO A 73 19.94 -61.81 7.00
N LYS A 74 21.20 -61.57 6.60
CA LYS A 74 21.65 -61.75 5.21
C LYS A 74 21.67 -63.21 4.80
N LYS A 75 22.16 -64.08 5.70
CA LYS A 75 22.11 -65.53 5.50
C LYS A 75 20.67 -66.01 5.40
N ILE A 76 19.78 -65.53 6.27
CA ILE A 76 18.35 -65.88 6.23
C ILE A 76 17.73 -65.46 4.89
N ILE A 77 17.91 -64.20 4.48
CA ILE A 77 17.36 -63.67 3.22
C ILE A 77 17.87 -64.49 2.03
N THR A 78 19.16 -64.83 2.01
CA THR A 78 19.77 -65.66 0.96
C THR A 78 19.15 -67.07 0.91
N VAL A 79 18.96 -67.72 2.06
CA VAL A 79 18.32 -69.05 2.14
C VAL A 79 16.88 -68.98 1.64
N CYS A 80 16.10 -67.99 2.11
CA CYS A 80 14.72 -67.80 1.70
C CYS A 80 14.58 -67.48 0.19
N TYR A 81 15.51 -66.69 -0.37
CA TYR A 81 15.56 -66.43 -1.82
C TYR A 81 15.68 -67.74 -2.62
N HIS A 82 16.64 -68.60 -2.27
CA HIS A 82 16.82 -69.88 -2.97
C HIS A 82 15.62 -70.81 -2.81
N LEU A 83 15.03 -70.90 -1.62
CA LEU A 83 13.82 -71.72 -1.38
C LEU A 83 12.64 -71.25 -2.24
N LEU A 84 12.42 -69.94 -2.34
CA LEU A 84 11.36 -69.36 -3.16
C LEU A 84 11.65 -69.56 -4.66
N LYS A 85 12.90 -69.39 -5.08
CA LYS A 85 13.32 -69.55 -6.48
C LYS A 85 13.21 -70.99 -6.98
N GLU A 86 13.72 -71.96 -6.23
CA GLU A 86 13.67 -73.39 -6.59
C GLU A 86 12.24 -73.92 -6.66
N SER A 87 11.32 -73.27 -5.96
CA SER A 87 9.89 -73.60 -5.94
C SER A 87 9.06 -72.83 -6.97
N ASN A 88 9.69 -72.17 -7.96
CA ASN A 88 9.03 -71.30 -8.96
C ASN A 88 8.17 -70.17 -8.36
N ASN A 89 8.52 -69.68 -7.16
CA ASN A 89 7.83 -68.62 -6.42
C ASN A 89 8.67 -67.34 -6.30
N GLU A 90 9.54 -67.06 -7.28
CA GLU A 90 10.46 -65.90 -7.25
C GLU A 90 9.71 -64.56 -7.19
N GLU A 91 8.51 -64.46 -7.74
CA GLU A 91 7.68 -63.24 -7.66
C GLU A 91 7.32 -62.87 -6.21
N ILE A 92 7.02 -63.86 -5.36
CA ILE A 92 6.69 -63.64 -3.94
C ILE A 92 7.89 -63.04 -3.19
N TYR A 93 9.12 -63.33 -3.61
CA TYR A 93 10.30 -62.71 -3.04
C TYR A 93 10.30 -61.20 -3.29
N TYR A 94 10.04 -60.79 -4.54
CA TYR A 94 9.96 -59.37 -4.89
C TYR A 94 8.75 -58.67 -4.28
N GLU A 95 7.58 -59.31 -4.21
CA GLU A 95 6.42 -58.77 -3.49
C GLU A 95 6.72 -58.53 -2.00
N THR A 96 7.47 -59.45 -1.37
CA THR A 96 7.89 -59.30 0.03
C THR A 96 8.88 -58.13 0.19
N LEU A 97 9.82 -57.96 -0.75
CA LEU A 97 10.71 -56.78 -0.78
C LEU A 97 9.94 -55.48 -1.00
N GLU A 98 9.05 -55.43 -1.99
CA GLU A 98 8.24 -54.25 -2.31
C GLU A 98 7.42 -53.81 -1.09
N ASN A 99 6.82 -54.76 -0.36
CA ASN A 99 6.08 -54.44 0.86
C ASN A 99 6.99 -53.97 2.01
N ALA A 100 8.20 -54.51 2.12
CA ALA A 100 9.14 -54.13 3.18
C ALA A 100 9.74 -52.73 3.00
N ILE A 101 9.84 -52.25 1.76
CA ILE A 101 10.41 -50.93 1.47
C ILE A 101 9.34 -49.85 1.25
N LYS A 102 8.05 -50.17 1.37
CA LYS A 102 6.98 -49.17 1.33
C LYS A 102 7.18 -48.18 2.46
N ALA A 103 7.09 -46.90 2.11
CA ALA A 103 7.09 -45.84 3.10
C ALA A 103 5.66 -45.58 3.62
N ASP A 104 5.61 -45.12 4.86
CA ASP A 104 4.45 -44.51 5.48
C ASP A 104 4.14 -43.19 4.77
N THR A 105 2.96 -43.10 4.16
CA THR A 105 2.51 -41.95 3.40
C THR A 105 2.42 -40.68 4.25
N ASP A 106 2.05 -40.79 5.53
CA ASP A 106 1.95 -39.62 6.40
C ASP A 106 3.32 -39.04 6.68
N ARG A 107 4.33 -39.90 6.90
CA ARG A 107 5.72 -39.48 7.09
C ARG A 107 6.32 -38.87 5.83
N LEU A 108 6.00 -39.42 4.65
CA LEU A 108 6.44 -38.84 3.37
C LEU A 108 5.89 -37.43 3.12
N ASN A 109 4.70 -37.14 3.64
CA ASN A 109 4.03 -35.85 3.45
C ASN A 109 4.39 -34.83 4.54
N LEU A 110 4.61 -35.26 5.79
CA LEU A 110 4.82 -34.37 6.93
C LEU A 110 6.29 -34.19 7.31
N GLN A 111 7.13 -35.23 7.18
CA GLN A 111 8.50 -35.22 7.71
C GLN A 111 9.43 -36.11 6.89
N ASN A 112 9.54 -35.83 5.59
CA ASN A 112 10.39 -36.61 4.71
C ASN A 112 11.87 -36.23 4.91
N ILE A 113 12.62 -37.08 5.60
CA ILE A 113 14.05 -36.86 5.89
C ILE A 113 14.91 -36.61 4.64
N TYR A 114 14.50 -37.12 3.48
CA TYR A 114 15.23 -36.87 2.25
C TYR A 114 15.18 -35.39 1.80
N ASP A 115 14.18 -34.61 2.25
CA ASP A 115 14.09 -33.17 1.96
C ASP A 115 15.27 -32.44 2.63
N GLU A 116 15.67 -32.95 3.80
CA GLU A 116 16.82 -32.44 4.53
C GLU A 116 18.12 -33.04 3.99
N ILE A 117 18.19 -34.34 3.70
CA ILE A 117 19.44 -34.94 3.19
C ILE A 117 19.89 -34.28 1.87
N TYR A 118 18.98 -33.98 0.94
CA TYR A 118 19.32 -33.34 -0.33
C TYR A 118 20.01 -31.97 -0.14
N LYS A 119 19.58 -31.21 0.87
CA LYS A 119 20.07 -29.85 1.16
C LYS A 119 21.46 -29.81 1.81
N LEU A 120 22.06 -30.96 2.13
CA LEU A 120 23.48 -31.07 2.51
C LEU A 120 24.43 -30.76 1.36
N ARG A 121 23.90 -30.68 0.12
CA ARG A 121 24.64 -30.34 -1.09
C ARG A 121 25.79 -31.32 -1.35
N ALA A 122 25.55 -32.61 -1.20
CA ALA A 122 26.56 -33.64 -1.39
C ALA A 122 26.38 -34.39 -2.71
N LEU A 123 27.37 -35.21 -3.04
CA LEU A 123 27.18 -36.40 -3.85
C LEU A 123 26.45 -37.48 -3.05
N PHE A 124 25.39 -38.08 -3.59
CA PHE A 124 24.59 -39.04 -2.83
C PHE A 124 24.82 -40.48 -3.28
N ILE A 125 25.10 -41.34 -2.31
CA ILE A 125 25.34 -42.77 -2.52
C ILE A 125 24.45 -43.52 -1.52
N THR A 126 23.66 -44.48 -1.99
CA THR A 126 22.72 -45.21 -1.15
C THR A 126 22.85 -46.72 -1.36
N THR A 127 22.78 -47.45 -0.26
CA THR A 127 22.60 -48.91 -0.23
C THR A 127 21.14 -49.31 -0.24
N ASN A 128 20.23 -48.34 -0.09
CA ASN A 128 18.80 -48.59 -0.11
C ASN A 128 18.34 -48.88 -1.53
N ILE A 129 17.39 -49.82 -1.67
CA ILE A 129 16.84 -50.24 -2.97
C ILE A 129 15.48 -49.59 -3.27
N ASP A 130 14.96 -48.80 -2.33
CA ASP A 130 13.76 -47.98 -2.51
C ASP A 130 13.99 -46.78 -3.44
N SER A 131 12.88 -46.15 -3.83
CA SER A 131 12.87 -44.97 -4.71
C SER A 131 12.45 -43.69 -4.00
N HIS A 132 12.39 -43.68 -2.66
CA HIS A 132 11.92 -42.53 -1.88
C HIS A 132 12.75 -41.28 -2.12
N PHE A 133 14.03 -41.46 -2.49
CA PHE A 133 14.94 -40.36 -2.80
C PHE A 133 14.91 -39.90 -4.28
N HIS A 134 14.17 -40.58 -5.17
CA HIS A 134 14.20 -40.29 -6.61
C HIS A 134 13.58 -38.95 -6.96
N LYS A 135 12.60 -38.46 -6.18
CA LYS A 135 11.86 -37.22 -6.48
C LYS A 135 12.78 -35.99 -6.64
N TYR A 136 13.96 -36.01 -6.01
CA TYR A 136 14.93 -34.90 -6.06
C TYR A 136 15.91 -35.00 -7.23
N PHE A 137 15.90 -36.06 -8.02
CA PHE A 137 16.86 -36.23 -9.10
C PHE A 137 16.16 -36.30 -10.45
N GLU A 138 16.79 -35.73 -11.47
CA GLU A 138 16.41 -36.02 -12.84
C GLU A 138 16.62 -37.52 -13.13
N PRO A 139 15.75 -38.19 -13.90
CA PRO A 139 15.84 -39.63 -14.11
C PRO A 139 17.20 -40.13 -14.60
N MET A 140 17.91 -39.32 -15.40
CA MET A 140 19.26 -39.57 -15.92
C MET A 140 20.39 -39.44 -14.88
N ASN A 141 20.13 -38.79 -13.74
CA ASN A 141 21.08 -38.63 -12.65
C ASN A 141 20.97 -39.75 -11.61
N ILE A 142 20.04 -40.69 -11.79
CA ILE A 142 19.86 -41.86 -10.92
C ILE A 142 20.62 -43.03 -11.54
N VAL A 143 21.75 -43.38 -10.94
CA VAL A 143 22.68 -44.40 -11.40
C VAL A 143 22.51 -45.66 -10.56
N PHE A 144 22.25 -46.80 -11.21
CA PHE A 144 22.05 -48.07 -10.51
C PHE A 144 22.61 -49.28 -11.26
N LYS A 145 22.88 -49.15 -12.57
CA LYS A 145 23.38 -50.26 -13.38
C LYS A 145 24.87 -50.41 -13.21
N GLU A 146 25.30 -51.65 -13.28
CA GLU A 146 26.68 -52.07 -13.03
C GLU A 146 27.71 -51.40 -13.96
N ASN A 147 27.35 -51.11 -15.21
CA ASN A 147 28.21 -50.47 -16.21
C ASN A 147 28.26 -48.93 -16.10
N GLU A 148 27.46 -48.33 -15.22
CA GLU A 148 27.36 -46.87 -15.06
C GLU A 148 28.25 -46.32 -13.92
N PHE A 149 28.81 -47.20 -13.07
CA PHE A 149 29.76 -46.84 -12.01
C PHE A 149 31.16 -46.54 -12.57
N ILE A 150 31.27 -45.43 -13.30
CA ILE A 150 32.48 -45.01 -14.02
C ILE A 150 33.26 -43.99 -13.17
N PRO A 151 34.51 -44.29 -12.73
CA PRO A 151 35.29 -43.37 -11.89
C PRO A 151 35.56 -42.00 -12.52
N SER A 152 35.66 -41.90 -13.85
CA SER A 152 35.87 -40.62 -14.55
C SER A 152 34.60 -39.75 -14.67
N ASN A 153 33.43 -40.26 -14.30
CA ASN A 153 32.13 -39.58 -14.47
C ASN A 153 31.34 -39.45 -13.15
N ILE A 154 32.06 -39.11 -12.08
CA ILE A 154 31.48 -38.82 -10.76
C ILE A 154 31.10 -37.33 -10.73
N TYR A 155 29.85 -37.04 -10.38
CA TYR A 155 29.32 -35.68 -10.35
C TYR A 155 28.44 -35.48 -9.13
N ARG A 156 28.58 -34.34 -8.44
CA ARG A 156 27.89 -34.02 -7.19
C ARG A 156 26.37 -34.23 -7.26
N ASN A 157 25.73 -33.87 -8.37
CA ASN A 157 24.27 -33.88 -8.42
C ASN A 157 23.67 -35.23 -8.89
N LYS A 158 24.38 -36.35 -8.68
CA LYS A 158 23.90 -37.70 -9.00
C LYS A 158 23.56 -38.50 -7.73
N LEU A 159 22.62 -39.43 -7.88
CA LEU A 159 22.26 -40.44 -6.89
C LEU A 159 22.75 -41.81 -7.36
N TYR A 160 23.62 -42.45 -6.57
CA TYR A 160 24.15 -43.77 -6.87
C TYR A 160 23.53 -44.85 -5.97
N HIS A 161 22.70 -45.73 -6.54
CA HIS A 161 22.19 -46.93 -5.89
C HIS A 161 23.19 -48.08 -6.04
N ILE A 162 24.10 -48.22 -5.09
CA ILE A 162 25.19 -49.20 -5.20
C ILE A 162 24.73 -50.64 -4.98
N HIS A 163 23.53 -50.86 -4.41
CA HIS A 163 22.90 -52.17 -4.26
C HIS A 163 21.68 -52.38 -5.19
N GLY A 164 21.53 -51.53 -6.21
CA GLY A 164 20.43 -51.61 -7.18
C GLY A 164 19.18 -50.86 -6.76
N CYS A 165 18.15 -50.91 -7.62
CA CYS A 165 16.89 -50.22 -7.40
C CYS A 165 15.72 -51.14 -7.79
N LEU A 166 14.83 -51.44 -6.84
CA LEU A 166 13.76 -52.42 -7.03
C LEU A 166 12.76 -51.96 -8.11
N GLU A 167 12.34 -50.70 -8.06
CA GLU A 167 11.36 -50.13 -9.01
C GLU A 167 11.87 -50.16 -10.46
N LYS A 168 13.16 -49.86 -10.67
CA LYS A 168 13.75 -49.71 -12.03
C LYS A 168 14.32 -51.00 -12.60
N GLY A 169 14.54 -52.04 -11.79
CA GLY A 169 15.03 -53.32 -12.29
C GLY A 169 15.35 -54.33 -11.20
N ARG A 170 14.49 -55.34 -11.06
CA ARG A 170 14.64 -56.48 -10.13
C ARG A 170 15.99 -57.20 -10.24
N SER A 171 16.53 -57.35 -11.45
CA SER A 171 17.82 -57.98 -11.71
C SER A 171 19.04 -57.15 -11.26
N SER A 172 18.85 -55.89 -10.87
CA SER A 172 19.92 -55.02 -10.39
C SER A 172 20.18 -55.12 -8.88
N ILE A 173 19.26 -55.75 -8.14
CA ILE A 173 19.25 -55.80 -6.68
C ILE A 173 20.37 -56.69 -6.15
N ILE A 174 21.08 -56.20 -5.13
CA ILE A 174 22.18 -56.89 -4.46
C ILE A 174 21.75 -57.23 -3.02
N PHE A 175 21.16 -58.41 -2.82
CA PHE A 175 20.62 -58.83 -1.51
C PHE A 175 21.03 -60.26 -1.09
N THR A 176 21.57 -61.08 -1.99
CA THR A 176 22.14 -62.39 -1.64
C THR A 176 23.63 -62.29 -1.39
N VAL A 177 24.18 -63.18 -0.56
CA VAL A 177 25.64 -63.24 -0.30
C VAL A 177 26.45 -63.34 -1.60
N SER A 178 25.97 -64.11 -2.59
CA SER A 178 26.62 -64.20 -3.92
C SER A 178 26.64 -62.88 -4.68
N ASP A 179 25.57 -62.07 -4.57
CA ASP A 179 25.51 -60.78 -5.25
C ASP A 179 26.50 -59.78 -4.64
N TYR A 180 26.60 -59.73 -3.31
CA TYR A 180 27.58 -58.90 -2.61
C TYR A 180 29.02 -59.24 -3.02
N ILE A 181 29.37 -60.54 -3.01
CA ILE A 181 30.70 -61.01 -3.42
C ILE A 181 30.98 -60.62 -4.88
N ARG A 182 30.00 -60.78 -5.78
CA ARG A 182 30.15 -60.39 -7.19
C ARG A 182 30.38 -58.87 -7.33
N ARG A 183 29.54 -58.04 -6.71
CA ARG A 183 29.58 -56.58 -6.82
C ARG A 183 30.88 -55.99 -6.29
N TYR A 184 31.28 -56.35 -5.08
CA TYR A 184 32.47 -55.78 -4.42
C TYR A 184 33.81 -56.35 -4.91
N ASN A 185 33.80 -57.38 -5.76
CA ASN A 185 35.00 -57.87 -6.47
C ASN A 185 35.08 -57.40 -7.92
N GLN A 186 34.07 -56.70 -8.41
CA GLN A 186 34.07 -56.12 -9.75
C GLN A 186 35.08 -54.96 -9.83
N LYS A 187 35.97 -55.01 -10.82
CA LYS A 187 37.10 -54.07 -10.96
C LYS A 187 36.67 -52.61 -11.12
N THR A 188 35.64 -52.34 -11.91
CA THR A 188 35.11 -50.98 -12.16
C THR A 188 34.46 -50.38 -10.92
N PHE A 189 33.60 -51.15 -10.24
CA PHE A 189 32.95 -50.73 -9.00
C PHE A 189 33.96 -50.49 -7.87
N LYS A 190 34.98 -51.35 -7.74
CA LYS A 190 36.08 -51.14 -6.79
C LYS A 190 36.80 -49.80 -7.04
N LYS A 191 37.19 -49.52 -8.29
CA LYS A 191 37.82 -48.24 -8.65
C LYS A 191 36.92 -47.03 -8.40
N PHE A 192 35.61 -47.19 -8.58
CA PHE A 192 34.64 -46.14 -8.31
C PHE A 192 34.62 -45.80 -6.81
N LEU A 193 34.51 -46.81 -5.94
CA LEU A 193 34.55 -46.60 -4.48
C LEU A 193 35.91 -46.08 -4.00
N GLU A 194 37.04 -46.59 -4.53
CA GLU A 194 38.38 -46.09 -4.22
C GLU A 194 38.48 -44.59 -4.45
N LYS A 195 38.02 -44.11 -5.61
CA LYS A 195 38.04 -42.69 -5.96
C LYS A 195 37.16 -41.84 -5.02
N ILE A 196 36.01 -42.35 -4.60
CA ILE A 196 35.14 -41.63 -3.66
C ILE A 196 35.87 -41.42 -2.33
N PHE A 197 36.40 -42.46 -1.71
CA PHE A 197 37.06 -42.33 -0.40
C PHE A 197 38.40 -41.55 -0.48
N GLU A 198 39.10 -41.63 -1.60
CA GLU A 198 40.34 -40.88 -1.83
C GLU A 198 40.10 -39.38 -2.06
N GLU A 199 39.08 -39.00 -2.82
CA GLU A 199 38.87 -37.59 -3.20
C GLU A 199 37.81 -36.85 -2.39
N TYR A 200 36.86 -37.57 -1.76
CA TYR A 200 35.73 -36.97 -1.05
C TYR A 200 35.85 -37.10 0.47
N THR A 201 35.29 -36.13 1.17
CA THR A 201 34.89 -36.25 2.57
C THR A 201 33.57 -36.99 2.61
N VAL A 202 33.50 -38.10 3.35
CA VAL A 202 32.33 -38.97 3.39
C VAL A 202 31.57 -38.79 4.70
N LEU A 203 30.26 -38.57 4.62
CA LEU A 203 29.33 -38.53 5.74
C LEU A 203 28.38 -39.74 5.67
N PHE A 204 28.42 -40.60 6.68
CA PHE A 204 27.52 -41.75 6.81
C PHE A 204 26.27 -41.40 7.63
N LEU A 205 25.10 -41.67 7.06
CA LEU A 205 23.79 -41.44 7.67
C LEU A 205 22.97 -42.73 7.72
N GLY A 206 22.44 -43.08 8.89
CA GLY A 206 21.61 -44.28 9.07
C GLY A 206 22.34 -45.60 8.82
N TYR A 207 23.67 -45.58 8.86
CA TYR A 207 24.53 -46.75 8.69
C TYR A 207 24.70 -47.50 10.02
N GLY A 208 24.67 -48.83 9.97
CA GLY A 208 24.92 -49.68 11.12
C GLY A 208 25.81 -50.88 10.80
N LEU A 209 26.15 -51.68 11.82
CA LEU A 209 27.00 -52.88 11.68
C LEU A 209 26.40 -53.95 10.76
N ALA A 210 25.09 -53.91 10.49
CA ALA A 210 24.43 -54.81 9.54
C ALA A 210 24.88 -54.57 8.08
N GLU A 211 25.42 -53.40 7.74
CA GLU A 211 25.89 -53.01 6.39
C GLU A 211 27.42 -53.14 6.24
N PHE A 212 27.97 -54.23 6.79
CA PHE A 212 29.41 -54.44 6.97
C PHE A 212 30.25 -54.45 5.67
N GLU A 213 29.71 -54.76 4.48
CA GLU A 213 30.50 -54.93 3.25
C GLU A 213 31.24 -53.66 2.82
N LEU A 214 30.65 -52.50 3.05
CA LEU A 214 31.27 -51.22 2.71
C LEU A 214 32.38 -50.87 3.70
N LEU A 215 32.19 -51.19 4.99
CA LEU A 215 33.20 -51.03 6.04
C LEU A 215 34.36 -52.03 5.85
N ASP A 216 34.06 -53.28 5.48
CA ASP A 216 35.04 -54.29 5.11
C ASP A 216 35.85 -53.86 3.88
N PHE A 217 35.21 -53.27 2.87
CA PHE A 217 35.90 -52.71 1.71
C PHE A 217 36.92 -51.63 2.11
N LEU A 218 36.53 -50.73 3.01
CA LEU A 218 37.40 -49.68 3.54
C LEU A 218 38.64 -50.29 4.24
N ILE A 219 38.45 -51.33 5.05
CA ILE A 219 39.53 -51.97 5.83
C ILE A 219 40.41 -52.89 4.97
N THR A 220 39.83 -53.72 4.11
CA THR A 220 40.54 -54.86 3.48
C THR A 220 41.02 -54.56 2.06
N LYS A 221 40.38 -53.63 1.34
CA LYS A 221 40.57 -53.43 -0.10
C LYS A 221 41.15 -52.07 -0.48
N TYR A 222 40.92 -51.04 0.34
CA TYR A 222 41.47 -49.68 0.19
C TYR A 222 42.80 -49.50 0.96
N ASP A 223 42.97 -50.19 2.09
CA ASP A 223 43.92 -49.82 3.16
C ASP A 223 45.30 -50.50 3.12
N LYS A 224 45.89 -50.75 1.94
CA LYS A 224 47.13 -51.57 1.87
C LYS A 224 48.43 -50.86 2.31
N TYR A 225 48.47 -49.54 2.59
CA TYR A 225 49.76 -48.81 2.69
C TYR A 225 49.90 -47.61 3.68
N SER A 226 49.02 -47.34 4.66
CA SER A 226 49.21 -46.20 5.59
C SER A 226 49.46 -46.59 7.06
N GLU A 227 50.55 -46.09 7.67
CA GLU A 227 50.91 -46.32 9.09
C GLU A 227 50.23 -45.34 10.07
N ARG A 228 49.54 -44.30 9.58
CA ARG A 228 48.70 -43.36 10.36
C ARG A 228 47.48 -42.95 9.54
N LYS A 229 46.27 -43.22 10.04
CA LYS A 229 45.01 -42.87 9.37
C LYS A 229 44.59 -41.45 9.73
N GLU A 230 44.38 -40.62 8.70
CA GLU A 230 43.76 -39.31 8.85
C GLU A 230 42.25 -39.48 9.07
N LEU A 231 41.69 -38.80 10.07
CA LEU A 231 40.24 -38.79 10.34
C LEU A 231 39.55 -37.87 9.33
N LYS A 232 39.35 -38.39 8.12
CA LYS A 232 38.83 -37.64 6.98
C LYS A 232 37.31 -37.80 6.80
N HIS A 233 36.71 -38.81 7.40
CA HIS A 233 35.30 -39.17 7.19
C HIS A 233 34.49 -39.04 8.47
N PHE A 234 33.17 -38.98 8.36
CA PHE A 234 32.26 -38.71 9.49
C PHE A 234 31.08 -39.67 9.51
N ILE A 235 30.59 -40.02 10.70
CA ILE A 235 29.35 -40.78 10.88
C ILE A 235 28.48 -40.13 11.96
N LEU A 236 27.19 -39.95 11.67
CA LEU A 236 26.21 -39.49 12.67
C LEU A 236 25.60 -40.68 13.40
N ILE A 237 25.78 -40.74 14.73
CA ILE A 237 25.28 -41.84 15.56
C ILE A 237 24.46 -41.28 16.74
N PRO A 238 23.25 -41.81 17.00
CA PRO A 238 22.43 -41.42 18.14
C PRO A 238 22.90 -42.08 19.45
N PHE A 239 22.92 -41.32 20.53
CA PHE A 239 23.22 -41.77 21.89
C PHE A 239 22.17 -41.25 22.88
N TYR A 240 21.94 -41.98 23.96
CA TYR A 240 21.21 -41.44 25.11
C TYR A 240 22.11 -40.53 25.95
N ARG A 241 21.51 -39.58 26.67
CA ARG A 241 22.27 -38.72 27.59
C ARG A 241 22.98 -39.56 28.65
N GLY A 242 24.28 -39.36 28.84
CA GLY A 242 25.10 -40.14 29.78
C GLY A 242 25.80 -41.36 29.17
N GLU A 243 25.67 -41.62 27.87
CA GLU A 243 26.34 -42.71 27.16
C GLU A 243 27.75 -42.35 26.65
N GLU A 244 28.46 -41.40 27.27
CA GLU A 244 29.79 -40.95 26.82
C GLU A 244 30.82 -42.10 26.78
N ASN A 245 30.69 -43.10 27.64
CA ASN A 245 31.52 -44.31 27.60
C ASN A 245 31.24 -45.17 26.36
N ILE A 246 29.98 -45.32 25.96
CA ILE A 246 29.62 -46.08 24.74
C ILE A 246 30.09 -45.32 23.50
N LEU A 247 29.93 -43.99 23.48
CA LEU A 247 30.52 -43.13 22.46
C LEU A 247 32.03 -43.36 22.33
N SER A 248 32.76 -43.52 23.44
CA SER A 248 34.19 -43.81 23.40
C SER A 248 34.51 -45.16 22.73
N PHE A 249 33.66 -46.18 22.92
CA PHE A 249 33.80 -47.49 22.28
C PHE A 249 33.54 -47.44 20.78
N GLU A 250 32.48 -46.75 20.37
CA GLU A 250 32.17 -46.53 18.95
C GLU A 250 33.31 -45.76 18.25
N ARG A 251 33.89 -44.76 18.93
CA ARG A 251 35.07 -44.06 18.42
C ARG A 251 36.27 -44.98 18.22
N TYR A 252 36.56 -45.90 19.15
CA TYR A 252 37.67 -46.85 18.93
C TYR A 252 37.47 -47.68 17.66
N TYR A 253 36.23 -48.10 17.42
CA TYR A 253 35.88 -48.87 16.23
C TYR A 253 35.99 -48.03 14.95
N TYR A 254 35.28 -46.91 14.85
CA TYR A 254 35.22 -46.09 13.64
C TYR A 254 36.51 -45.30 13.35
N ASN A 255 37.19 -44.77 14.37
CA ASN A 255 38.45 -44.03 14.18
C ASN A 255 39.54 -44.96 13.65
N SER A 256 39.50 -46.27 13.98
CA SER A 256 40.38 -47.27 13.38
C SER A 256 40.19 -47.43 11.87
N MET A 257 39.12 -46.89 11.29
CA MET A 257 38.79 -46.90 9.87
C MET A 257 38.92 -45.50 9.22
N GLY A 258 39.43 -44.50 9.96
CA GLY A 258 39.52 -43.11 9.48
C GLY A 258 38.18 -42.35 9.51
N ILE A 259 37.19 -42.82 10.28
CA ILE A 259 35.86 -42.22 10.40
C ILE A 259 35.68 -41.65 11.82
N GLU A 260 35.41 -40.36 11.94
CA GLU A 260 35.10 -39.68 13.21
C GLU A 260 33.60 -39.77 13.54
N VAL A 261 33.28 -40.08 14.80
CA VAL A 261 31.91 -40.22 15.28
C VAL A 261 31.37 -38.88 15.79
N ILE A 262 30.26 -38.44 15.20
CA ILE A 262 29.51 -37.25 15.59
C ILE A 262 28.25 -37.70 16.37
N PRO A 263 28.26 -37.54 17.72
CA PRO A 263 27.13 -37.95 18.55
C PRO A 263 25.98 -36.93 18.51
N TYR A 264 24.74 -37.43 18.57
CA TYR A 264 23.56 -36.61 18.91
C TYR A 264 22.67 -37.31 19.94
N GLU A 265 22.01 -36.53 20.80
CA GLU A 265 21.14 -37.03 21.87
C GLU A 265 19.80 -37.51 21.28
N LYS A 266 19.29 -38.70 21.66
CA LYS A 266 18.01 -39.25 21.17
C LYS A 266 16.93 -39.43 22.26
N ASP A 267 17.09 -38.83 23.43
CA ASP A 267 16.22 -39.04 24.59
C ASP A 267 14.75 -38.69 24.30
N GLU A 268 14.50 -37.53 23.67
CA GLU A 268 13.14 -37.00 23.49
C GLU A 268 12.41 -37.58 22.27
N LYS A 269 13.11 -37.73 21.14
CA LYS A 269 12.51 -38.07 19.83
C LYS A 269 12.99 -39.41 19.25
N GLY A 270 13.83 -40.14 19.99
CA GLY A 270 14.43 -41.37 19.49
C GLY A 270 15.22 -41.12 18.19
N TYR A 271 15.11 -42.03 17.23
CA TYR A 271 15.80 -41.91 15.95
C TYR A 271 15.28 -40.76 15.07
N GLU A 272 14.07 -40.23 15.32
CA GLU A 272 13.51 -39.09 14.60
C GLU A 272 14.28 -37.79 14.89
N GLN A 273 15.08 -37.73 15.96
CA GLN A 273 15.96 -36.58 16.23
C GLN A 273 16.90 -36.28 15.05
N LEU A 274 17.28 -37.30 14.27
CA LEU A 274 18.12 -37.13 13.09
C LEU A 274 17.53 -36.10 12.11
N TYR A 275 16.21 -36.04 11.96
CA TYR A 275 15.56 -35.06 11.11
C TYR A 275 15.89 -33.62 11.55
N GLU A 276 15.81 -33.33 12.85
CA GLU A 276 16.08 -31.99 13.38
C GLU A 276 17.55 -31.61 13.33
N VAL A 277 18.43 -32.60 13.54
CA VAL A 277 19.87 -32.42 13.36
C VAL A 277 20.15 -32.02 11.93
N LEU A 278 19.63 -32.76 10.95
CA LEU A 278 19.82 -32.44 9.53
C LEU A 278 19.18 -31.12 9.13
N GLN A 279 17.98 -30.81 9.64
CA GLN A 279 17.31 -29.53 9.39
C GLN A 279 18.16 -28.34 9.87
N ASN A 280 18.75 -28.44 11.07
CA ASN A 280 19.65 -27.42 11.59
C ASN A 280 20.95 -27.34 10.78
N TRP A 281 21.55 -28.49 10.47
CA TRP A 281 22.78 -28.57 9.66
C TRP A 281 22.59 -27.96 8.28
N ASN A 282 21.43 -28.18 7.65
CA ASN A 282 21.10 -27.58 6.37
C ASN A 282 21.00 -26.07 6.47
N LYS A 283 20.37 -25.54 7.51
CA LYS A 283 20.30 -24.09 7.73
C LYS A 283 21.71 -23.52 7.77
N GLU A 284 22.59 -24.11 8.58
CA GLU A 284 23.97 -23.66 8.73
C GLU A 284 24.75 -23.77 7.42
N ILE A 285 24.82 -24.97 6.81
CA ILE A 285 25.57 -25.23 5.58
C ILE A 285 25.15 -24.28 4.45
N ASN A 286 23.84 -24.10 4.23
CA ASN A 286 23.35 -23.27 3.13
C ASN A 286 23.53 -21.76 3.38
N GLN A 287 23.76 -21.37 4.63
CA GLN A 287 23.98 -19.99 5.02
C GLN A 287 25.44 -19.58 4.98
N VAL A 288 26.40 -20.49 5.21
CA VAL A 288 27.83 -20.16 5.20
C VAL A 288 28.60 -20.70 3.99
N SER A 289 28.06 -21.69 3.27
CA SER A 289 28.74 -22.23 2.08
C SER A 289 28.62 -21.30 0.86
N GLY A 290 29.57 -21.40 -0.06
CA GLY A 290 29.56 -20.71 -1.36
C GLY A 290 28.64 -21.33 -2.40
N TYR A 291 27.94 -22.43 -2.07
CA TYR A 291 27.11 -23.19 -3.00
C TYR A 291 26.11 -22.32 -3.78
N LEU A 292 25.45 -21.39 -3.09
CA LEU A 292 24.44 -20.51 -3.69
C LEU A 292 25.07 -19.68 -4.83
N TYR A 293 26.12 -18.93 -4.54
CA TYR A 293 26.74 -18.04 -5.51
C TYR A 293 27.56 -18.76 -6.57
N ASP A 294 28.22 -19.88 -6.23
CA ASP A 294 28.91 -20.74 -7.20
C ASP A 294 27.94 -21.30 -8.25
N THR A 295 26.77 -21.78 -7.79
CA THR A 295 25.73 -22.26 -8.71
C THR A 295 25.08 -21.13 -9.50
N TYR A 296 24.97 -19.92 -8.94
CA TYR A 296 24.50 -18.74 -9.67
C TYR A 296 25.42 -18.39 -10.84
N GLU A 297 26.74 -18.34 -10.64
CA GLU A 297 27.67 -18.05 -11.74
C GLU A 297 27.63 -19.14 -12.83
N TYR A 298 27.49 -20.42 -12.43
CA TYR A 298 27.29 -21.51 -13.37
C TYR A 298 25.99 -21.36 -14.20
N LEU A 299 24.87 -21.08 -13.53
CA LEU A 299 23.56 -20.90 -14.18
C LEU A 299 23.54 -19.68 -15.10
N LYS A 300 24.13 -18.56 -14.65
CA LYS A 300 24.31 -17.35 -15.45
C LYS A 300 25.10 -17.67 -16.72
N LYS A 301 26.26 -18.33 -16.60
CA LYS A 301 27.06 -18.72 -17.78
C LYS A 301 26.24 -19.49 -18.82
N LEU A 302 25.41 -20.44 -18.40
CA LEU A 302 24.59 -21.26 -19.31
C LEU A 302 23.31 -20.58 -19.80
N ALA A 303 22.76 -19.63 -19.05
CA ALA A 303 21.66 -18.78 -19.52
C ALA A 303 22.10 -17.88 -20.69
N TYR A 304 23.35 -17.40 -20.66
CA TYR A 304 23.92 -16.56 -21.73
C TYR A 304 24.62 -17.36 -22.83
N SER A 305 25.10 -18.57 -22.54
CA SER A 305 25.77 -19.46 -23.50
C SER A 305 25.24 -20.89 -23.38
N TYR A 306 24.13 -21.15 -24.09
CA TYR A 306 23.47 -22.45 -24.10
C TYR A 306 24.38 -23.57 -24.64
N LYS A 307 24.41 -24.70 -23.94
CA LYS A 307 25.12 -25.92 -24.33
C LYS A 307 24.25 -27.14 -24.06
N LYS A 308 23.86 -27.85 -25.12
CA LYS A 308 23.03 -29.06 -25.02
C LYS A 308 23.62 -30.13 -24.09
N SER A 309 24.96 -30.28 -24.07
CA SER A 309 25.63 -31.25 -23.19
C SER A 309 25.51 -30.94 -21.70
N GLU A 310 25.16 -29.71 -21.31
CA GLU A 310 25.08 -29.25 -19.92
C GLU A 310 23.63 -29.06 -19.43
N GLU A 311 22.63 -29.23 -20.30
CA GLU A 311 21.20 -29.03 -19.97
C GLU A 311 20.78 -29.81 -18.72
N TYR A 312 21.19 -31.08 -18.63
CA TYR A 312 20.82 -31.94 -17.51
C TYR A 312 21.29 -31.43 -16.16
N LYS A 313 22.45 -30.74 -16.12
CA LYS A 313 22.98 -30.16 -14.88
C LYS A 313 22.18 -28.94 -14.47
N VAL A 314 21.78 -28.10 -15.43
CA VAL A 314 20.91 -26.95 -15.16
C VAL A 314 19.60 -27.43 -14.58
N PHE A 315 18.91 -28.35 -15.26
CA PHE A 315 17.64 -28.89 -14.78
C PHE A 315 17.74 -29.49 -13.39
N GLN A 316 18.82 -30.21 -13.08
CA GLN A 316 19.05 -30.74 -11.74
C GLN A 316 19.23 -29.65 -10.68
N LEU A 317 19.90 -28.54 -10.99
CA LEU A 317 20.10 -27.42 -10.06
C LEU A 317 18.79 -26.65 -9.81
N ILE A 318 17.97 -26.43 -10.84
CA ILE A 318 16.74 -25.62 -10.71
C ILE A 318 15.52 -26.45 -10.27
N LYS A 319 15.63 -27.78 -10.21
CA LYS A 319 14.53 -28.68 -9.84
C LYS A 319 14.04 -28.44 -8.41
N ASN A 320 14.94 -28.58 -7.44
CA ASN A 320 14.58 -28.57 -6.02
C ASN A 320 14.91 -27.25 -5.32
N ASP A 321 15.76 -26.42 -5.92
CA ASP A 321 16.22 -25.19 -5.30
C ASP A 321 15.55 -23.98 -5.95
N GLU A 322 14.56 -23.44 -5.25
CA GLU A 322 13.82 -22.24 -5.67
C GLU A 322 14.72 -21.03 -5.94
N PRO A 323 15.73 -20.71 -5.09
CA PRO A 323 16.61 -19.56 -5.35
C PRO A 323 17.37 -19.70 -6.68
N GLN A 324 17.92 -20.88 -6.97
CA GLN A 324 18.63 -21.21 -8.20
C GLN A 324 17.70 -21.12 -9.41
N ARG A 325 16.48 -21.64 -9.30
CA ARG A 325 15.46 -21.55 -10.34
C ARG A 325 15.10 -20.09 -10.64
N ASN A 326 14.80 -19.30 -9.61
CA ASN A 326 14.45 -17.89 -9.74
C ASN A 326 15.59 -17.09 -10.39
N TYR A 327 16.82 -17.31 -9.94
CA TYR A 327 17.99 -16.65 -10.49
C TYR A 327 18.26 -17.03 -11.96
N PHE A 328 18.07 -18.31 -12.32
CA PHE A 328 18.20 -18.75 -13.71
C PHE A 328 17.19 -18.06 -14.63
N PHE A 329 15.91 -17.99 -14.24
CA PHE A 329 14.90 -17.28 -15.02
C PHE A 329 15.15 -15.76 -15.07
N LYS A 330 15.69 -15.16 -14.01
CA LYS A 330 16.14 -13.75 -14.02
C LYS A 330 17.25 -13.52 -15.04
N CYS A 331 18.22 -14.43 -15.14
CA CYS A 331 19.26 -14.37 -16.16
C CYS A 331 18.67 -14.53 -17.58
N LEU A 332 17.73 -15.46 -17.77
CA LEU A 332 17.06 -15.67 -19.05
C LEU A 332 16.15 -14.48 -19.45
N ALA A 333 15.59 -13.75 -18.50
CA ALA A 333 14.87 -12.50 -18.78
C ALA A 333 15.79 -11.39 -19.33
N SER A 334 17.10 -11.50 -19.11
CA SER A 334 18.10 -10.48 -19.49
C SER A 334 19.07 -10.94 -20.59
N THR A 335 19.00 -12.20 -21.03
CA THR A 335 19.92 -12.74 -22.05
C THR A 335 19.61 -12.18 -23.44
N ASN A 336 20.64 -12.00 -24.26
CA ASN A 336 20.50 -11.52 -25.63
C ASN A 336 19.90 -12.56 -26.59
N ASN A 337 20.03 -13.86 -26.26
CA ASN A 337 19.49 -14.95 -27.08
C ASN A 337 18.73 -15.96 -26.19
N PRO A 338 17.43 -15.72 -25.93
CA PRO A 338 16.64 -16.55 -25.03
C PRO A 338 16.08 -17.84 -25.69
N PHE A 339 16.12 -17.94 -27.03
CA PHE A 339 15.44 -18.99 -27.79
C PHE A 339 15.87 -20.44 -27.49
N PRO A 340 17.15 -20.77 -27.30
CA PRO A 340 17.59 -22.16 -27.15
C PRO A 340 16.99 -22.88 -25.94
N TRP A 341 16.57 -22.14 -24.92
CA TRP A 341 15.99 -22.69 -23.68
C TRP A 341 14.48 -22.91 -23.74
N LEU A 342 13.77 -22.34 -24.73
CA LEU A 342 12.30 -22.31 -24.73
C LEU A 342 11.70 -23.71 -24.82
N ARG A 343 12.13 -24.50 -25.81
CA ARG A 343 11.67 -25.88 -26.01
C ARG A 343 12.08 -26.81 -24.84
N PRO A 344 13.36 -26.86 -24.42
CA PRO A 344 13.75 -27.68 -23.28
C PRO A 344 12.98 -27.36 -21.98
N LEU A 345 12.73 -26.09 -21.68
CA LEU A 345 11.97 -25.69 -20.49
C LEU A 345 10.50 -26.09 -20.58
N LYS A 346 9.90 -25.97 -21.77
CA LYS A 346 8.53 -26.41 -22.01
C LYS A 346 8.39 -27.93 -21.82
N GLU A 347 9.27 -28.72 -22.44
CA GLU A 347 9.26 -30.18 -22.34
C GLU A 347 9.46 -30.69 -20.90
N LYS A 348 10.09 -29.87 -20.05
CA LYS A 348 10.26 -30.14 -18.61
C LYS A 348 9.12 -29.61 -17.73
N GLY A 349 8.11 -28.96 -18.31
CA GLY A 349 6.92 -28.51 -17.60
C GLY A 349 7.06 -27.19 -16.83
N TYR A 350 8.11 -26.40 -17.04
CA TYR A 350 8.30 -25.13 -16.30
C TYR A 350 7.27 -24.04 -16.63
N PHE A 351 6.50 -24.22 -17.71
CA PHE A 351 5.42 -23.32 -18.11
C PHE A 351 4.04 -23.91 -17.82
N ASN A 352 3.96 -24.95 -16.97
CA ASN A 352 2.69 -25.55 -16.60
C ASN A 352 1.78 -24.49 -15.94
N PRO A 353 0.61 -24.19 -16.52
CA PRO A 353 -0.30 -23.17 -15.98
C PRO A 353 -0.77 -23.44 -14.54
N ALA A 354 -0.76 -24.71 -14.09
CA ALA A 354 -1.07 -25.08 -12.71
C ALA A 354 -0.09 -24.48 -11.68
N ASP A 355 1.12 -24.12 -12.11
CA ASP A 355 2.16 -23.53 -11.27
C ASP A 355 2.06 -21.99 -11.20
N ASN A 356 1.07 -21.37 -11.88
CA ASN A 356 0.79 -19.94 -11.75
C ASN A 356 0.40 -19.63 -10.29
N PRO A 357 1.12 -18.75 -9.57
CA PRO A 357 0.86 -18.52 -8.16
C PRO A 357 -0.51 -17.87 -7.94
N LYS A 358 -1.31 -18.49 -7.07
CA LYS A 358 -2.60 -17.95 -6.61
C LYS A 358 -2.38 -16.74 -5.67
N PRO A 359 -3.32 -15.76 -5.64
CA PRO A 359 -3.38 -14.74 -4.59
C PRO A 359 -3.32 -15.35 -3.19
N GLN A 360 -2.49 -14.80 -2.30
CA GLN A 360 -2.29 -15.32 -0.94
C GLN A 360 -2.74 -14.29 0.09
N GLU A 361 -3.69 -14.66 0.95
CA GLU A 361 -4.12 -13.80 2.07
C GLU A 361 -2.96 -13.62 3.06
N VAL A 362 -2.74 -12.38 3.50
CA VAL A 362 -1.65 -12.05 4.41
C VAL A 362 -1.95 -12.62 5.80
N PRO A 363 -1.05 -13.43 6.38
CA PRO A 363 -1.23 -13.95 7.73
C PRO A 363 -1.47 -12.80 8.73
N ASN A 364 -2.48 -12.94 9.58
CA ASN A 364 -2.88 -11.96 10.59
C ASN A 364 -3.46 -10.62 10.06
N LYS A 365 -3.79 -10.51 8.75
CA LYS A 365 -4.52 -9.37 8.17
C LYS A 365 -5.64 -9.84 7.24
N LYS A 366 -6.77 -10.24 7.85
CA LYS A 366 -7.94 -10.71 7.10
C LYS A 366 -8.41 -9.67 6.07
N GLY A 367 -8.61 -10.09 4.83
CA GLY A 367 -9.01 -9.22 3.71
C GLY A 367 -7.86 -8.54 2.95
N TYR A 368 -6.61 -8.70 3.39
CA TYR A 368 -5.43 -8.21 2.66
C TYR A 368 -4.76 -9.36 1.92
N PHE A 369 -4.43 -9.15 0.63
CA PHE A 369 -3.84 -10.17 -0.22
C PHE A 369 -2.49 -9.72 -0.79
N THR A 370 -1.59 -10.68 -0.96
CA THR A 370 -0.36 -10.54 -1.75
C THR A 370 -0.54 -11.31 -3.04
N ILE A 371 -0.13 -10.71 -4.16
CA ILE A 371 -0.18 -11.34 -5.49
C ILE A 371 1.25 -11.73 -5.89
N PRO A 372 1.64 -13.01 -5.73
CA PRO A 372 3.02 -13.41 -5.99
C PRO A 372 3.36 -13.30 -7.47
N HIS A 373 4.62 -12.99 -7.78
CA HIS A 373 5.11 -12.93 -9.15
C HIS A 373 5.54 -14.33 -9.62
N TRP A 374 5.11 -14.73 -10.82
CA TRP A 374 5.56 -15.98 -11.43
C TRP A 374 6.92 -15.78 -12.12
N ASN A 375 7.95 -16.47 -11.61
CA ASN A 375 9.35 -16.27 -12.00
C ASN A 375 9.64 -16.44 -13.51
N ILE A 376 8.81 -17.17 -14.26
CA ILE A 376 8.99 -17.38 -15.71
C ILE A 376 8.62 -16.17 -16.57
N LEU A 377 7.84 -15.23 -16.04
CA LEU A 377 7.17 -14.20 -16.85
C LEU A 377 8.17 -13.30 -17.58
N GLY A 378 9.22 -12.86 -16.88
CA GLY A 378 10.27 -12.05 -17.48
C GLY A 378 11.03 -12.78 -18.60
N TYR A 379 11.17 -14.11 -18.50
CA TYR A 379 11.77 -14.90 -19.57
C TYR A 379 10.88 -14.92 -20.82
N LEU A 380 9.59 -15.25 -20.67
CA LEU A 380 8.65 -15.30 -21.79
C LEU A 380 8.50 -13.92 -22.46
N GLU A 381 8.50 -12.84 -21.67
CA GLU A 381 8.52 -11.46 -22.18
C GLU A 381 9.77 -11.19 -23.03
N ASN A 382 10.96 -11.59 -22.55
CA ASN A 382 12.20 -11.43 -23.30
C ASN A 382 12.20 -12.25 -24.60
N VAL A 383 11.71 -13.49 -24.57
CA VAL A 383 11.54 -14.33 -25.77
C VAL A 383 10.62 -13.64 -26.77
N ALA A 384 9.47 -13.13 -26.33
CA ALA A 384 8.51 -12.43 -27.19
C ALA A 384 9.11 -11.17 -27.81
N LYS A 385 9.80 -10.35 -27.01
CA LYS A 385 10.49 -9.14 -27.47
C LYS A 385 11.55 -9.47 -28.53
N LYS A 386 12.42 -10.45 -28.26
CA LYS A 386 13.48 -10.86 -29.20
C LYS A 386 12.92 -11.50 -30.47
N ASN A 387 11.85 -12.28 -30.36
CA ASN A 387 11.17 -12.85 -31.51
C ASN A 387 10.48 -11.76 -32.36
N LYS A 388 9.98 -10.68 -31.75
CA LYS A 388 9.47 -9.52 -32.50
C LYS A 388 10.58 -8.80 -33.28
N GLU A 389 11.77 -8.67 -32.69
CA GLU A 389 12.96 -8.08 -33.35
C GLU A 389 13.50 -8.97 -34.48
N THR A 390 13.49 -10.29 -34.31
CA THR A 390 13.96 -11.28 -35.31
C THR A 390 13.01 -12.48 -35.35
N PRO A 391 11.93 -12.41 -36.15
CA PRO A 391 10.88 -13.43 -36.17
C PRO A 391 11.36 -14.81 -36.60
N SER A 392 10.94 -15.82 -35.84
CA SER A 392 11.05 -17.23 -36.18
C SER A 392 9.69 -17.91 -36.04
N ASP A 393 9.23 -18.60 -37.08
CA ASP A 393 7.95 -19.32 -37.04
C ASP A 393 7.93 -20.40 -35.97
N GLU A 394 9.05 -21.10 -35.77
CA GLU A 394 9.18 -22.13 -34.73
C GLU A 394 8.97 -21.53 -33.34
N ILE A 395 9.65 -20.42 -33.03
CA ILE A 395 9.55 -19.75 -31.73
C ILE A 395 8.17 -19.11 -31.56
N THR A 396 7.63 -18.49 -32.61
CA THR A 396 6.30 -17.87 -32.59
C THR A 396 5.22 -18.90 -32.29
N ASN A 397 5.26 -20.07 -32.93
CA ASN A 397 4.28 -21.12 -32.69
C ASN A 397 4.44 -21.73 -31.29
N LEU A 398 5.66 -21.93 -30.81
CA LEU A 398 5.91 -22.45 -29.47
C LEU A 398 5.46 -21.47 -28.36
N LEU A 399 5.72 -20.18 -28.53
CA LEU A 399 5.18 -19.13 -27.66
C LEU A 399 3.65 -19.13 -27.66
N LEU A 400 3.04 -19.20 -28.85
CA LEU A 400 1.57 -19.22 -28.97
C LEU A 400 0.96 -20.41 -28.23
N GLU A 401 1.59 -21.59 -28.33
CA GLU A 401 1.14 -22.80 -27.62
C GLU A 401 1.21 -22.60 -26.09
N ILE A 402 2.31 -22.04 -25.58
CA ILE A 402 2.47 -21.74 -24.14
C ILE A 402 1.43 -20.72 -23.67
N ILE A 403 1.23 -19.63 -24.41
CA ILE A 403 0.23 -18.61 -24.10
C ILE A 403 -1.15 -19.24 -24.04
N GLN A 404 -1.47 -20.10 -25.02
CA GLN A 404 -2.78 -20.72 -25.12
C GLN A 404 -3.05 -21.67 -23.95
N GLU A 405 -2.06 -22.47 -23.56
CA GLU A 405 -2.11 -23.30 -22.36
C GLU A 405 -2.38 -22.45 -21.10
N ILE A 406 -1.71 -21.30 -20.94
CA ILE A 406 -1.87 -20.42 -19.77
C ILE A 406 -3.25 -19.74 -19.73
N ILE A 407 -3.74 -19.20 -20.84
CA ILE A 407 -5.01 -18.45 -20.84
C ILE A 407 -6.24 -19.35 -20.81
N ASP A 408 -6.14 -20.60 -21.28
CA ASP A 408 -7.23 -21.58 -21.26
C ASP A 408 -7.29 -22.41 -19.98
N TYR A 409 -6.26 -22.35 -19.14
CA TYR A 409 -6.18 -23.18 -17.95
C TYR A 409 -7.30 -22.89 -16.95
N LYS A 410 -7.89 -23.99 -16.47
CA LYS A 410 -8.83 -24.03 -15.36
C LYS A 410 -8.37 -25.10 -14.38
N ASP A 411 -8.50 -24.83 -13.09
CA ASP A 411 -8.20 -25.80 -12.06
C ASP A 411 -9.33 -26.84 -11.88
N GLU A 412 -9.21 -27.71 -10.88
CA GLU A 412 -10.16 -28.80 -10.60
C GLU A 412 -11.59 -28.30 -10.32
N ASN A 413 -11.76 -27.02 -9.95
CA ASN A 413 -13.07 -26.40 -9.69
C ASN A 413 -13.62 -25.64 -10.91
N GLU A 414 -13.02 -25.82 -12.09
CA GLU A 414 -13.28 -25.05 -13.31
C GLU A 414 -12.98 -23.54 -13.17
N GLU A 415 -12.18 -23.15 -12.19
CA GLU A 415 -11.81 -21.76 -11.92
C GLU A 415 -10.47 -21.39 -12.55
N ARG A 416 -10.34 -20.12 -12.98
CA ARG A 416 -9.08 -19.56 -13.44
C ARG A 416 -8.22 -19.12 -12.25
N ILE A 417 -6.91 -19.23 -12.38
CA ILE A 417 -5.97 -18.58 -11.47
C ILE A 417 -5.90 -17.07 -11.79
N GLU A 418 -6.62 -16.26 -11.03
CA GLU A 418 -6.61 -14.80 -11.15
C GLU A 418 -5.32 -14.20 -10.56
N ASN A 419 -4.38 -13.81 -11.42
CA ASN A 419 -3.16 -13.12 -11.04
C ASN A 419 -2.88 -11.98 -12.03
N TYR A 420 -3.14 -10.73 -11.61
CA TYR A 420 -3.05 -9.57 -12.50
C TYR A 420 -1.64 -9.32 -13.06
N ARG A 421 -0.57 -9.83 -12.41
CA ARG A 421 0.81 -9.72 -12.92
C ARG A 421 1.04 -10.68 -14.08
N THR A 422 0.54 -11.91 -13.95
CA THR A 422 0.53 -12.89 -15.04
C THR A 422 -0.28 -12.35 -16.21
N ASP A 423 -1.45 -11.79 -15.94
CA ASP A 423 -2.35 -11.27 -16.97
C ASP A 423 -1.72 -10.11 -17.74
N TRP A 424 -1.14 -9.16 -17.02
CA TRP A 424 -0.40 -8.04 -17.60
C TRP A 424 0.71 -8.51 -18.55
N VAL A 425 1.57 -9.45 -18.12
CA VAL A 425 2.65 -9.96 -18.96
C VAL A 425 2.12 -10.78 -20.14
N MET A 426 1.05 -11.57 -19.95
CA MET A 426 0.43 -12.31 -21.06
C MET A 426 -0.14 -11.36 -22.12
N VAL A 427 -0.83 -10.29 -21.73
CA VAL A 427 -1.30 -9.25 -22.68
C VAL A 427 -0.11 -8.67 -23.45
N LYS A 428 0.95 -8.29 -22.77
CA LYS A 428 2.16 -7.75 -23.40
C LYS A 428 2.81 -8.71 -24.42
N ILE A 429 2.89 -9.99 -24.07
CA ILE A 429 3.44 -11.04 -24.94
C ILE A 429 2.53 -11.26 -26.15
N ILE A 430 1.21 -11.39 -25.96
CA ILE A 430 0.22 -11.59 -27.03
C ILE A 430 0.35 -10.51 -28.10
N PHE A 431 0.41 -9.24 -27.70
CA PHE A 431 0.48 -8.11 -28.64
C PHE A 431 1.92 -7.83 -29.14
N SER A 432 2.88 -8.68 -28.79
CA SER A 432 4.18 -8.75 -29.43
C SER A 432 4.22 -9.74 -30.61
N LEU A 433 3.19 -10.60 -30.76
CA LEU A 433 3.08 -11.55 -31.86
C LEU A 433 2.73 -10.87 -33.21
N PRO A 434 2.99 -11.56 -34.35
CA PRO A 434 2.45 -11.16 -35.65
C PRO A 434 0.92 -11.08 -35.61
N ILE A 435 0.34 -10.12 -36.34
CA ILE A 435 -1.10 -9.85 -36.28
C ILE A 435 -1.94 -11.05 -36.72
N GLU A 436 -1.41 -11.89 -37.62
CA GLU A 436 -2.03 -13.12 -38.12
C GLU A 436 -2.22 -14.19 -37.05
N LYS A 437 -1.51 -14.06 -35.91
CA LYS A 437 -1.62 -14.98 -34.77
C LYS A 437 -2.53 -14.43 -33.68
N ILE A 438 -2.97 -13.18 -33.76
CA ILE A 438 -3.87 -12.56 -32.78
C ILE A 438 -5.31 -12.79 -33.21
N SER A 439 -6.15 -13.30 -32.32
CA SER A 439 -7.56 -13.62 -32.59
C SER A 439 -8.49 -13.02 -31.53
N ASN A 440 -9.79 -13.08 -31.78
CA ASN A 440 -10.82 -12.64 -30.81
C ASN A 440 -10.70 -13.32 -29.44
N LYS A 441 -10.16 -14.55 -29.40
CA LYS A 441 -9.90 -15.27 -28.14
C LYS A 441 -8.93 -14.51 -27.24
N HIS A 442 -7.95 -13.83 -27.81
CA HIS A 442 -7.01 -13.01 -27.06
C HIS A 442 -7.64 -11.71 -26.57
N ILE A 443 -8.59 -11.14 -27.31
CA ILE A 443 -9.36 -9.97 -26.87
C ILE A 443 -10.30 -10.36 -25.72
N GLU A 444 -10.92 -11.55 -25.78
CA GLU A 444 -11.71 -12.08 -24.67
C GLU A 444 -10.85 -12.28 -23.41
N PHE A 445 -9.61 -12.71 -23.56
CA PHE A 445 -8.66 -12.77 -22.44
C PHE A 445 -8.41 -11.38 -21.81
N VAL A 446 -8.23 -10.33 -22.62
CA VAL A 446 -8.10 -8.95 -22.11
C VAL A 446 -9.34 -8.54 -21.30
N LYS A 447 -10.55 -8.90 -21.77
CA LYS A 447 -11.79 -8.67 -21.04
C LYS A 447 -11.80 -9.38 -19.68
N ILE A 448 -11.43 -10.66 -19.65
CA ILE A 448 -11.34 -11.44 -18.41
C ILE A 448 -10.35 -10.80 -17.44
N ALA A 449 -9.17 -10.35 -17.93
CA ALA A 449 -8.15 -9.72 -17.12
C ALA A 449 -8.61 -8.37 -16.51
N LEU A 450 -9.31 -7.52 -17.28
CA LEU A 450 -9.89 -6.27 -16.77
C LEU A 450 -11.04 -6.51 -15.79
N ASN A 451 -11.79 -7.60 -15.97
CA ASN A 451 -12.90 -7.95 -15.09
C ASN A 451 -12.49 -8.77 -13.85
N SER A 452 -11.20 -8.88 -13.56
CA SER A 452 -10.73 -9.55 -12.34
C SER A 452 -11.29 -8.87 -11.09
N LYS A 453 -11.40 -9.65 -10.00
CA LYS A 453 -11.70 -9.11 -8.66
C LYS A 453 -10.53 -8.33 -8.05
N TRP A 454 -9.35 -8.44 -8.64
CA TRP A 454 -8.13 -7.73 -8.23
C TRP A 454 -7.88 -6.50 -9.10
N ASP A 455 -6.86 -5.72 -8.74
CA ASP A 455 -6.40 -4.55 -9.49
C ASP A 455 -6.05 -4.89 -10.95
N SER A 456 -6.61 -4.13 -11.89
CA SER A 456 -6.41 -4.26 -13.34
C SER A 456 -5.64 -3.08 -13.96
N SER A 457 -5.08 -2.18 -13.16
CA SER A 457 -4.42 -0.95 -13.64
C SER A 457 -3.18 -1.24 -14.50
N LEU A 458 -2.41 -2.30 -14.18
CA LEU A 458 -1.27 -2.72 -15.03
C LEU A 458 -1.73 -3.18 -16.42
N VAL A 459 -2.82 -3.93 -16.49
CA VAL A 459 -3.41 -4.36 -17.77
C VAL A 459 -3.95 -3.14 -18.52
N SER A 460 -4.63 -2.22 -17.82
CA SER A 460 -5.16 -0.97 -18.39
C SER A 460 -4.05 -0.10 -18.99
N SER A 461 -2.93 0.06 -18.28
CA SER A 461 -1.75 0.76 -18.79
C SER A 461 -1.18 0.07 -20.03
N GLU A 462 -1.04 -1.25 -20.02
CA GLU A 462 -0.50 -2.00 -21.16
C GLU A 462 -1.41 -1.91 -22.41
N ILE A 463 -2.73 -1.78 -22.22
CA ILE A 463 -3.66 -1.54 -23.33
C ILE A 463 -3.31 -0.25 -24.06
N LYS A 464 -3.06 0.83 -23.31
CA LYS A 464 -2.65 2.13 -23.87
C LYS A 464 -1.28 2.03 -24.54
N GLU A 465 -0.29 1.48 -23.85
CA GLU A 465 1.12 1.56 -24.26
C GLU A 465 1.46 0.59 -25.41
N THR A 466 0.82 -0.59 -25.46
CA THR A 466 1.18 -1.65 -26.41
C THR A 466 0.02 -2.10 -27.28
N VAL A 467 -1.14 -2.41 -26.68
CA VAL A 467 -2.24 -3.09 -27.41
C VAL A 467 -2.86 -2.19 -28.48
N LEU A 468 -3.32 -1.00 -28.10
CA LEU A 468 -3.93 -0.03 -29.01
C LEU A 468 -2.94 0.38 -30.12
N PRO A 469 -1.69 0.80 -29.83
CA PRO A 469 -0.69 1.08 -30.85
C PRO A 469 -0.45 -0.06 -31.82
N LYS A 470 -0.32 -1.30 -31.32
CA LYS A 470 -0.10 -2.47 -32.18
C LYS A 470 -1.25 -2.66 -33.15
N LEU A 471 -2.49 -2.66 -32.67
CA LEU A 471 -3.66 -2.88 -33.52
C LEU A 471 -3.88 -1.73 -34.51
N LEU A 472 -3.76 -0.48 -34.07
CA LEU A 472 -3.98 0.69 -34.91
C LEU A 472 -2.93 0.82 -36.03
N ASN A 473 -1.67 0.46 -35.76
CA ASN A 473 -0.61 0.47 -36.77
C ASN A 473 -0.82 -0.56 -37.90
N GLU A 474 -1.54 -1.65 -37.64
CA GLU A 474 -1.90 -2.65 -38.67
C GLU A 474 -3.09 -2.19 -39.53
N GLY A 475 -3.79 -1.13 -39.11
CA GLY A 475 -4.88 -0.50 -39.85
C GLY A 475 -6.04 -1.46 -40.13
N GLU A 476 -6.50 -1.49 -41.38
CA GLU A 476 -7.68 -2.25 -41.80
C GLU A 476 -7.55 -3.77 -41.52
N LYS A 477 -6.32 -4.32 -41.52
CA LYS A 477 -6.10 -5.73 -41.20
C LYS A 477 -6.55 -6.11 -39.78
N ALA A 478 -6.46 -5.16 -38.85
CA ALA A 478 -6.81 -5.35 -37.45
C ALA A 478 -8.17 -4.75 -37.08
N LYS A 479 -8.93 -4.20 -38.04
CA LYS A 479 -10.20 -3.50 -37.77
C LYS A 479 -11.16 -4.29 -36.88
N ASN A 480 -11.36 -5.57 -37.17
CA ASN A 480 -12.24 -6.43 -36.37
C ASN A 480 -11.74 -6.58 -34.92
N LEU A 481 -10.43 -6.73 -34.72
CA LEU A 481 -9.83 -6.83 -33.39
C LEU A 481 -9.94 -5.50 -32.62
N ILE A 482 -9.78 -4.37 -33.30
CA ILE A 482 -9.98 -3.03 -32.72
C ILE A 482 -11.43 -2.88 -32.25
N LEU A 483 -12.40 -3.27 -33.07
CA LEU A 483 -13.82 -3.22 -32.70
C LEU A 483 -14.15 -4.13 -31.51
N GLU A 484 -13.61 -5.35 -31.47
CA GLU A 484 -13.78 -6.22 -30.30
C GLU A 484 -13.11 -5.61 -29.05
N LEU A 485 -11.91 -5.03 -29.17
CA LEU A 485 -11.24 -4.37 -28.06
C LEU A 485 -12.05 -3.17 -27.55
N LEU A 486 -12.65 -2.38 -28.44
CA LEU A 486 -13.51 -1.25 -28.07
C LEU A 486 -14.72 -1.70 -27.25
N LYS A 487 -15.33 -2.85 -27.58
CA LYS A 487 -16.42 -3.42 -26.76
C LYS A 487 -15.96 -3.76 -25.34
N VAL A 488 -14.67 -4.08 -25.17
CA VAL A 488 -14.06 -4.42 -23.88
C VAL A 488 -13.70 -3.16 -23.10
N ILE A 489 -12.93 -2.24 -23.67
CA ILE A 489 -12.43 -1.06 -22.92
C ILE A 489 -13.54 -0.04 -22.60
N LEU A 490 -14.61 -0.02 -23.40
CA LEU A 490 -15.81 0.79 -23.14
C LEU A 490 -16.88 0.01 -22.37
N ASP A 491 -16.55 -1.12 -21.75
CA ASP A 491 -17.48 -1.85 -20.90
C ASP A 491 -17.45 -1.31 -19.47
N TYR A 492 -18.47 -1.65 -18.67
CA TYR A 492 -18.67 -1.06 -17.35
C TYR A 492 -19.11 -2.07 -16.28
N LYS A 493 -18.88 -1.71 -15.02
CA LYS A 493 -19.41 -2.40 -13.83
C LYS A 493 -20.41 -1.48 -13.13
N LYS A 494 -21.50 -2.06 -12.63
CA LYS A 494 -22.51 -1.37 -11.82
C LYS A 494 -22.15 -1.53 -10.35
N ILE A 495 -21.94 -0.41 -9.65
CA ILE A 495 -21.59 -0.39 -8.22
C ILE A 495 -22.69 0.31 -7.44
N LYS A 496 -23.06 -0.25 -6.29
CA LYS A 496 -24.00 0.37 -5.37
C LYS A 496 -23.29 1.45 -4.56
N THR A 497 -23.83 2.66 -4.52
CA THR A 497 -23.29 3.81 -3.77
C THR A 497 -24.20 4.18 -2.62
N ASP A 498 -23.60 4.66 -1.52
CA ASP A 498 -24.36 5.18 -0.39
C ASP A 498 -24.99 6.53 -0.77
N SER A 499 -26.32 6.58 -0.77
CA SER A 499 -27.08 7.78 -1.09
C SER A 499 -26.76 8.91 -0.11
N ILE A 500 -26.26 10.04 -0.61
CA ILE A 500 -26.06 11.29 0.16
C ILE A 500 -27.40 11.83 0.71
N LEU A 501 -28.54 11.40 0.13
CA LEU A 501 -29.88 11.89 0.45
C LEU A 501 -30.79 10.82 1.11
N GLY A 502 -30.25 9.65 1.47
CA GLY A 502 -30.81 8.73 2.45
C GLY A 502 -32.16 8.07 2.12
N LYS A 503 -32.60 7.97 0.85
CA LYS A 503 -33.91 7.35 0.54
C LYS A 503 -34.03 6.33 -0.60
N GLU A 504 -33.04 6.09 -1.46
CA GLU A 504 -33.07 4.98 -2.43
C GLU A 504 -31.65 4.43 -2.70
N ASP A 505 -31.56 3.18 -3.14
CA ASP A 505 -30.32 2.58 -3.63
C ASP A 505 -29.84 3.33 -4.89
N SER A 506 -28.81 4.17 -4.76
CA SER A 506 -28.15 4.79 -5.91
C SER A 506 -27.08 3.86 -6.48
N PHE A 507 -26.96 3.82 -7.81
CA PHE A 507 -25.91 3.07 -8.49
C PHE A 507 -25.02 4.01 -9.28
N ASP A 508 -23.73 3.70 -9.32
CA ASP A 508 -22.78 4.33 -10.23
C ASP A 508 -22.30 3.31 -11.27
N TYR A 509 -21.97 3.83 -12.45
CA TYR A 509 -21.54 3.06 -13.61
C TYR A 509 -20.10 3.42 -13.90
N ILE A 510 -19.18 2.55 -13.51
CA ILE A 510 -17.74 2.78 -13.67
C ILE A 510 -17.18 1.91 -14.79
N SER A 511 -16.14 2.37 -15.49
CA SER A 511 -15.48 1.56 -16.51
C SER A 511 -14.84 0.30 -15.90
N ILE A 512 -14.79 -0.80 -16.66
CA ILE A 512 -14.01 -1.98 -16.28
C ILE A 512 -12.50 -1.74 -16.43
N MET A 513 -12.13 -0.78 -17.29
CA MET A 513 -10.77 -0.26 -17.42
C MET A 513 -10.63 0.91 -16.44
N ASP A 514 -9.46 1.05 -15.84
CA ASP A 514 -9.18 2.21 -14.96
C ASP A 514 -9.47 3.53 -15.70
N GLU A 515 -10.23 4.44 -15.07
CA GLU A 515 -10.77 5.64 -15.73
C GLU A 515 -9.68 6.59 -16.22
N TYR A 516 -8.58 6.73 -15.47
CA TYR A 516 -7.44 7.53 -15.89
C TYR A 516 -6.80 6.94 -17.16
N TRP A 517 -6.58 5.63 -17.19
CA TRP A 517 -6.02 4.97 -18.37
C TRP A 517 -6.98 4.96 -19.56
N LEU A 518 -8.29 4.85 -19.34
CA LEU A 518 -9.30 4.98 -20.38
C LEU A 518 -9.27 6.38 -21.00
N TYR A 519 -9.34 7.42 -20.17
CA TYR A 519 -9.25 8.82 -20.60
C TYR A 519 -7.99 9.08 -21.43
N GLU A 520 -6.82 8.70 -20.91
CA GLU A 520 -5.55 8.91 -21.61
C GLU A 520 -5.45 8.10 -22.91
N SER A 521 -5.99 6.87 -22.93
CA SER A 521 -6.04 6.05 -24.15
C SER A 521 -6.88 6.71 -25.24
N LEU A 522 -8.11 7.10 -24.89
CA LEU A 522 -9.04 7.66 -25.88
C LEU A 522 -8.53 9.03 -26.35
N LYS A 523 -8.03 9.88 -25.46
CA LYS A 523 -7.43 11.17 -25.82
C LYS A 523 -6.36 11.06 -26.91
N ILE A 524 -5.50 10.04 -26.84
CA ILE A 524 -4.41 9.84 -27.81
C ILE A 524 -4.89 9.15 -29.09
N TYR A 525 -5.68 8.08 -28.97
CA TYR A 525 -5.93 7.17 -30.08
C TYR A 525 -7.27 7.40 -30.82
N LYS A 526 -8.20 8.19 -30.27
CA LYS A 526 -9.50 8.51 -30.88
C LYS A 526 -9.42 8.88 -32.37
N PRO A 527 -8.51 9.76 -32.85
CA PRO A 527 -8.47 10.14 -34.27
C PRO A 527 -8.13 8.97 -35.19
N GLN A 528 -7.23 8.09 -34.77
CA GLN A 528 -6.86 6.90 -35.55
C GLN A 528 -7.97 5.86 -35.53
N ILE A 529 -8.62 5.66 -34.38
CA ILE A 529 -9.80 4.79 -34.26
C ILE A 529 -10.92 5.27 -35.19
N ALA A 530 -11.23 6.56 -35.18
CA ALA A 530 -12.24 7.15 -36.06
C ALA A 530 -11.89 6.94 -37.54
N LYS A 531 -10.62 7.10 -37.92
CA LYS A 531 -10.18 6.89 -39.30
C LYS A 531 -10.31 5.43 -39.78
N ILE A 532 -10.02 4.45 -38.93
CA ILE A 532 -10.01 3.02 -39.29
C ILE A 532 -11.41 2.39 -39.14
N CYS A 533 -12.05 2.62 -38.00
CA CYS A 533 -13.31 1.99 -37.65
C CYS A 533 -14.54 2.82 -38.02
N GLY A 534 -14.37 4.14 -38.21
CA GLY A 534 -15.45 5.06 -38.55
C GLY A 534 -16.64 4.96 -37.59
N PHE A 535 -17.83 5.02 -38.17
CA PHE A 535 -19.09 4.91 -37.43
C PHE A 535 -19.22 3.61 -36.60
N GLU A 536 -18.55 2.51 -36.99
CA GLU A 536 -18.68 1.24 -36.25
C GLU A 536 -18.15 1.36 -34.82
N ALA A 537 -17.12 2.18 -34.58
CA ALA A 537 -16.63 2.48 -33.25
C ALA A 537 -17.64 3.30 -32.42
N ALA A 538 -18.21 4.36 -33.00
CA ALA A 538 -19.22 5.19 -32.32
C ALA A 538 -20.46 4.36 -31.93
N ARG A 539 -20.86 3.39 -32.76
CA ARG A 539 -21.99 2.50 -32.49
C ARG A 539 -21.80 1.68 -31.21
N ILE A 540 -20.57 1.27 -30.88
CA ILE A 540 -20.26 0.55 -29.64
C ILE A 540 -20.52 1.44 -28.43
N ALA A 541 -19.99 2.67 -28.44
CA ALA A 541 -20.21 3.63 -27.36
C ALA A 541 -21.69 4.03 -27.22
N ILE A 542 -22.40 4.26 -28.33
CA ILE A 542 -23.85 4.53 -28.33
C ILE A 542 -24.63 3.38 -27.70
N GLN A 543 -24.27 2.14 -28.01
CA GLN A 543 -24.90 0.96 -27.42
C GLN A 543 -24.68 0.91 -25.90
N LYS A 544 -23.49 1.28 -25.41
CA LYS A 544 -23.20 1.37 -23.97
C LYS A 544 -23.99 2.48 -23.27
N ILE A 545 -24.11 3.65 -23.91
CA ILE A 545 -24.99 4.73 -23.42
C ILE A 545 -26.44 4.23 -23.34
N LYS A 546 -26.94 3.51 -24.36
CA LYS A 546 -28.29 2.93 -24.40
C LYS A 546 -28.53 1.92 -23.27
N GLU A 547 -27.59 1.03 -23.02
CA GLU A 547 -27.66 0.05 -21.93
C GLU A 547 -27.82 0.76 -20.58
N ILE A 548 -27.00 1.77 -20.30
CA ILE A 548 -27.02 2.52 -19.03
C ILE A 548 -28.34 3.29 -18.87
N VAL A 549 -28.78 4.05 -19.87
CA VAL A 549 -30.02 4.87 -19.75
C VAL A 549 -31.29 4.03 -19.72
N THR A 550 -31.25 2.79 -20.23
CA THR A 550 -32.38 1.85 -20.11
C THR A 550 -32.54 1.36 -18.67
N GLU A 551 -31.44 1.21 -17.95
CA GLU A 551 -31.46 0.84 -16.52
C GLU A 551 -31.72 2.04 -15.60
N ASP A 552 -31.11 3.19 -15.89
CA ASP A 552 -31.20 4.41 -15.09
C ASP A 552 -31.31 5.66 -15.99
N LYS A 553 -32.53 6.17 -16.13
CA LYS A 553 -32.86 7.36 -16.94
C LYS A 553 -32.28 8.66 -16.38
N THR A 554 -31.67 8.66 -15.19
CA THR A 554 -31.10 9.87 -14.57
C THR A 554 -29.64 10.11 -14.94
N GLN A 555 -28.98 9.12 -15.57
CA GLN A 555 -27.61 9.19 -16.05
C GLN A 555 -27.48 10.14 -17.26
N PHE A 556 -26.26 10.62 -17.53
CA PHE A 556 -25.99 11.56 -18.64
C PHE A 556 -26.84 12.86 -18.61
N ASN A 557 -27.22 13.32 -17.43
CA ASN A 557 -27.98 14.56 -17.27
C ASN A 557 -27.12 15.81 -17.52
N SER A 558 -27.78 16.95 -17.70
CA SER A 558 -27.14 18.24 -17.99
C SER A 558 -26.33 18.83 -16.84
N ILE A 559 -26.42 18.29 -15.61
CA ILE A 559 -25.56 18.71 -14.50
C ILE A 559 -24.17 18.08 -14.65
N TRP A 560 -24.10 16.79 -14.96
CA TRP A 560 -22.83 16.09 -15.15
C TRP A 560 -22.20 16.32 -16.53
N ILE A 561 -23.04 16.54 -17.54
CA ILE A 561 -22.65 16.83 -18.93
C ILE A 561 -23.30 18.16 -19.34
N PRO A 562 -22.75 19.31 -18.92
CA PRO A 562 -23.35 20.61 -19.21
C PRO A 562 -23.38 20.90 -20.71
N THR A 563 -22.37 20.46 -21.45
CA THR A 563 -22.21 20.66 -22.89
C THR A 563 -21.68 19.41 -23.57
N ILE A 564 -21.90 19.26 -24.88
CA ILE A 564 -21.28 18.18 -25.67
C ILE A 564 -19.84 18.54 -26.04
N GLU A 565 -19.55 19.78 -26.41
CA GLU A 565 -18.19 20.27 -26.63
C GLU A 565 -17.39 20.42 -25.33
N ASP A 566 -16.07 20.54 -25.47
CA ASP A 566 -15.18 20.78 -24.35
C ASP A 566 -15.44 22.17 -23.76
N HIS A 567 -15.85 22.23 -22.49
CA HIS A 567 -16.26 23.47 -21.85
C HIS A 567 -15.84 23.52 -20.36
N PRO A 568 -15.42 24.70 -19.82
CA PRO A 568 -15.02 24.84 -18.41
C PRO A 568 -16.09 24.48 -17.37
N GLN A 569 -17.35 24.34 -17.77
CA GLN A 569 -18.44 23.92 -16.89
C GLN A 569 -18.40 22.42 -16.56
N THR A 570 -17.73 21.61 -17.39
CA THR A 570 -17.59 20.18 -17.12
C THR A 570 -16.59 19.96 -15.99
N SER A 571 -17.10 19.64 -14.80
CA SER A 571 -16.27 19.51 -13.59
C SER A 571 -15.40 18.24 -13.56
N PHE A 572 -15.81 17.16 -14.23
CA PHE A 572 -15.14 15.86 -14.22
C PHE A 572 -15.02 15.27 -15.63
N PRO A 573 -14.21 15.86 -16.52
CA PRO A 573 -14.15 15.46 -17.92
C PRO A 573 -13.71 14.00 -18.10
N ASP A 574 -12.91 13.46 -17.18
CA ASP A 574 -12.37 12.09 -17.13
C ASP A 574 -13.40 11.01 -16.71
N LYS A 575 -14.54 11.41 -16.13
CA LYS A 575 -15.61 10.50 -15.71
C LYS A 575 -16.08 9.61 -16.88
N TYR A 576 -16.33 8.33 -16.61
CA TYR A 576 -16.67 7.34 -17.64
C TYR A 576 -17.83 7.76 -18.58
N GLN A 577 -18.94 8.29 -18.04
CA GLN A 577 -20.08 8.77 -18.85
C GLN A 577 -19.66 9.90 -19.82
N ASN A 578 -18.77 10.80 -19.38
CA ASN A 578 -18.24 11.88 -20.22
C ASN A 578 -17.37 11.32 -21.33
N GLN A 579 -16.54 10.33 -21.02
CA GLN A 579 -15.71 9.66 -22.01
C GLN A 579 -16.51 8.96 -23.10
N LEU A 580 -17.63 8.31 -22.77
CA LEU A 580 -18.52 7.73 -23.79
C LEU A 580 -19.07 8.80 -24.74
N VAL A 581 -19.56 9.92 -24.20
CA VAL A 581 -20.13 11.02 -25.00
C VAL A 581 -19.07 11.68 -25.87
N TYR A 582 -17.91 12.01 -25.29
CA TYR A 582 -16.80 12.61 -26.02
C TYR A 582 -16.24 11.67 -27.08
N PHE A 583 -16.20 10.36 -26.82
CA PHE A 583 -15.79 9.40 -27.84
C PHE A 583 -16.75 9.39 -29.04
N VAL A 584 -18.07 9.38 -28.80
CA VAL A 584 -19.07 9.45 -29.89
C VAL A 584 -18.95 10.77 -30.66
N ARG A 585 -18.87 11.89 -29.93
CA ARG A 585 -18.69 13.25 -30.48
C ARG A 585 -17.50 13.30 -31.43
N ASP A 586 -16.31 12.98 -30.93
CA ASP A 586 -15.06 13.12 -31.68
C ASP A 586 -15.05 12.19 -32.92
N VAL A 587 -15.61 10.99 -32.83
CA VAL A 587 -15.75 10.09 -33.99
C VAL A 587 -16.70 10.68 -35.03
N PHE A 588 -17.80 11.30 -34.63
CA PHE A 588 -18.75 11.92 -35.57
C PHE A 588 -18.19 13.17 -36.25
N GLU A 589 -17.45 14.03 -35.53
CA GLU A 589 -16.74 15.17 -36.13
C GLU A 589 -15.78 14.73 -37.24
N LEU A 590 -15.06 13.62 -37.01
CA LEU A 590 -14.10 13.09 -37.97
C LEU A 590 -14.72 12.22 -39.09
N SER A 591 -15.99 11.85 -38.96
CA SER A 591 -16.69 10.99 -39.93
C SER A 591 -17.26 11.80 -41.11
N LYS A 592 -17.38 11.17 -42.28
CA LYS A 592 -18.04 11.80 -43.43
C LYS A 592 -19.55 11.92 -43.18
N PRO A 593 -20.19 13.07 -43.44
CA PRO A 593 -21.61 13.26 -43.13
C PRO A 593 -22.54 12.26 -43.83
N GLN A 594 -22.19 11.80 -45.05
CA GLN A 594 -22.97 10.78 -45.75
C GLN A 594 -23.02 9.43 -45.02
N GLU A 595 -21.97 9.09 -44.26
CA GLU A 595 -21.86 7.81 -43.55
C GLU A 595 -22.62 7.82 -42.21
N ILE A 596 -22.77 8.99 -41.58
CA ILE A 596 -23.43 9.14 -40.26
C ILE A 596 -24.87 9.65 -40.35
N LYS A 597 -25.33 10.16 -41.50
CA LYS A 597 -26.66 10.76 -41.68
C LYS A 597 -27.82 9.93 -41.14
N GLU A 598 -27.88 8.63 -41.45
CA GLU A 598 -28.94 7.74 -40.98
C GLU A 598 -28.90 7.56 -39.45
N VAL A 599 -27.70 7.56 -38.88
CA VAL A 599 -27.48 7.37 -37.45
C VAL A 599 -27.92 8.61 -36.69
N ILE A 600 -27.54 9.80 -37.15
CA ILE A 600 -27.98 11.07 -36.57
C ILE A 600 -29.51 11.16 -36.61
N ARG A 601 -30.15 10.74 -37.72
CA ARG A 601 -31.62 10.65 -37.80
C ARG A 601 -32.21 9.72 -36.73
N ASN A 602 -31.57 8.58 -36.47
CA ASN A 602 -32.03 7.66 -35.43
C ASN A 602 -31.86 8.26 -34.02
N LEU A 603 -30.73 8.91 -33.75
CA LEU A 603 -30.46 9.56 -32.45
C LEU A 603 -31.47 10.69 -32.14
N LEU A 604 -31.92 11.44 -33.16
CA LEU A 604 -32.96 12.45 -33.01
C LEU A 604 -34.32 11.89 -32.54
N ASN A 605 -34.57 10.59 -32.76
CA ASN A 605 -35.81 9.91 -32.40
C ASN A 605 -35.73 9.15 -31.07
N GLU A 606 -34.56 9.09 -30.42
CA GLU A 606 -34.41 8.42 -29.13
C GLU A 606 -35.12 9.19 -28.00
N GLU A 607 -35.59 8.48 -26.96
CA GLU A 607 -36.31 9.12 -25.84
C GLU A 607 -35.37 9.96 -24.97
N HIS A 608 -34.18 9.43 -24.66
CA HIS A 608 -33.26 10.07 -23.72
C HIS A 608 -32.56 11.30 -24.33
N PRO A 609 -32.53 12.45 -23.64
CA PRO A 609 -31.98 13.70 -24.16
C PRO A 609 -30.56 13.63 -24.73
N ILE A 610 -29.67 12.85 -24.11
CA ILE A 610 -28.25 12.80 -24.50
C ILE A 610 -28.04 12.48 -25.98
N PHE A 611 -28.88 11.62 -26.58
CA PHE A 611 -28.76 11.25 -27.98
C PHE A 611 -29.10 12.41 -28.92
N LYS A 612 -30.12 13.18 -28.57
CA LYS A 612 -30.51 14.37 -29.34
C LYS A 612 -29.48 15.48 -29.20
N ARG A 613 -28.91 15.66 -28.01
CA ARG A 613 -27.82 16.62 -27.78
C ARG A 613 -26.62 16.30 -28.67
N ILE A 614 -26.15 15.04 -28.67
CA ILE A 614 -25.09 14.58 -29.58
C ILE A 614 -25.47 14.81 -31.04
N ALA A 615 -26.73 14.52 -31.43
CA ALA A 615 -27.21 14.71 -32.79
C ALA A 615 -27.20 16.18 -33.23
N PHE A 616 -27.75 17.10 -32.43
CA PHE A 616 -27.77 18.53 -32.75
C PHE A 616 -26.38 19.15 -32.75
N TYR A 617 -25.51 18.75 -31.81
CA TYR A 617 -24.10 19.11 -31.86
C TYR A 617 -23.44 18.66 -33.17
N THR A 618 -23.69 17.41 -33.60
CA THR A 618 -23.13 16.89 -34.86
C THR A 618 -23.69 17.59 -36.09
N ILE A 619 -24.99 17.95 -36.09
CA ILE A 619 -25.61 18.74 -37.15
C ILE A 619 -24.99 20.13 -37.23
N ASN A 620 -24.70 20.77 -36.09
CA ASN A 620 -23.99 22.05 -36.06
C ASN A 620 -22.60 21.91 -36.71
N HIS A 621 -21.83 20.90 -36.33
CA HIS A 621 -20.49 20.69 -36.89
C HIS A 621 -20.50 20.42 -38.41
N HIS A 622 -21.45 19.62 -38.91
CA HIS A 622 -21.57 19.24 -40.33
C HIS A 622 -22.79 19.90 -41.02
N TYR A 623 -23.03 21.17 -40.72
CA TYR A 623 -24.29 21.84 -41.05
C TYR A 623 -24.62 21.85 -42.55
N GLU A 624 -23.66 22.13 -43.43
CA GLU A 624 -23.87 22.18 -44.88
C GLU A 624 -24.53 20.90 -45.44
N GLU A 625 -24.17 19.74 -44.88
CA GLU A 625 -24.61 18.43 -45.38
C GLU A 625 -25.77 17.84 -44.55
N LEU A 626 -25.88 18.21 -43.26
CA LEU A 626 -26.87 17.64 -42.34
C LEU A 626 -28.03 18.58 -41.96
N ASN A 627 -28.04 19.86 -42.37
CA ASN A 627 -29.08 20.83 -41.99
C ASN A 627 -30.51 20.35 -42.28
N HIS A 628 -30.72 19.58 -43.35
CA HIS A 628 -32.03 19.03 -43.70
C HIS A 628 -32.64 18.16 -42.59
N LEU A 629 -31.85 17.61 -41.66
CA LEU A 629 -32.34 16.87 -40.50
C LEU A 629 -32.98 17.79 -39.46
N LEU A 630 -32.46 19.01 -39.26
CA LEU A 630 -33.08 20.03 -38.41
C LEU A 630 -34.39 20.52 -39.03
N TRP A 631 -34.38 20.86 -40.32
CA TRP A 631 -35.54 21.48 -40.97
C TRP A 631 -36.71 20.53 -41.19
N ASN A 632 -36.45 19.22 -41.28
CA ASN A 632 -37.46 18.16 -41.34
C ASN A 632 -37.83 17.60 -39.97
N TYR A 633 -37.40 18.23 -38.87
CA TYR A 633 -37.78 17.80 -37.53
C TYR A 633 -39.28 18.06 -37.31
N ASN A 634 -40.02 17.01 -36.95
CA ASN A 634 -41.50 17.00 -36.97
C ASN A 634 -42.16 17.81 -35.83
N LYS A 635 -41.37 18.36 -34.91
CA LYS A 635 -41.82 19.11 -33.73
C LYS A 635 -41.07 20.43 -33.64
N ASN A 636 -41.54 21.36 -32.82
CA ASN A 636 -40.74 22.53 -32.47
C ASN A 636 -39.54 22.05 -31.63
N PRO A 637 -38.30 22.15 -32.12
CA PRO A 637 -37.13 21.65 -31.39
C PRO A 637 -36.88 22.44 -30.11
N LEU A 638 -37.38 23.67 -29.99
CA LEU A 638 -37.21 24.48 -28.80
C LEU A 638 -38.05 23.98 -27.61
N ASP A 639 -39.06 23.14 -27.81
CA ASP A 639 -39.86 22.56 -26.70
C ASP A 639 -39.06 21.51 -25.90
N GLU A 640 -37.94 21.03 -26.45
CA GLU A 640 -37.05 20.11 -25.75
C GLU A 640 -36.06 20.86 -24.86
N ILE A 641 -36.39 20.98 -23.57
CA ILE A 641 -35.61 21.79 -22.60
C ILE A 641 -34.14 21.36 -22.56
N SER A 642 -33.89 20.06 -22.52
CA SER A 642 -32.56 19.47 -22.32
C SER A 642 -31.56 19.62 -23.48
N ILE A 643 -31.98 20.15 -24.64
CA ILE A 643 -31.10 20.38 -25.80
C ILE A 643 -30.81 21.86 -26.05
N LYS A 644 -31.22 22.75 -25.13
CA LYS A 644 -31.16 24.20 -25.29
C LYS A 644 -29.77 24.66 -25.76
N HIS A 645 -28.73 24.19 -25.09
CA HIS A 645 -27.36 24.62 -25.34
C HIS A 645 -26.90 24.29 -26.76
N GLU A 646 -27.04 23.03 -27.18
CA GLU A 646 -26.57 22.60 -28.50
C GLU A 646 -27.36 23.25 -29.64
N LEU A 647 -28.66 23.48 -29.45
CA LEU A 647 -29.49 24.17 -30.44
C LEU A 647 -29.21 25.69 -30.50
N PHE A 648 -28.92 26.30 -29.35
CA PHE A 648 -28.54 27.71 -29.27
C PHE A 648 -27.22 27.98 -29.99
N GLU A 649 -26.20 27.16 -29.74
CA GLU A 649 -24.90 27.31 -30.43
C GLU A 649 -25.01 26.99 -31.93
N LEU A 650 -25.92 26.10 -32.35
CA LEU A 650 -26.23 25.87 -33.76
C LEU A 650 -26.79 27.13 -34.44
N PHE A 651 -27.80 27.76 -33.84
CA PHE A 651 -28.37 29.00 -34.37
C PHE A 651 -27.35 30.12 -34.44
N LYS A 652 -26.50 30.24 -33.42
CA LYS A 652 -25.44 31.23 -33.33
C LYS A 652 -24.36 31.03 -34.38
N SER A 653 -23.93 29.80 -34.61
CA SER A 653 -22.87 29.48 -35.58
C SER A 653 -23.32 29.71 -37.03
N HIS A 654 -24.61 29.48 -37.33
CA HIS A 654 -25.16 29.50 -38.68
C HIS A 654 -26.17 30.62 -38.96
N ALA A 655 -26.26 31.63 -38.10
CA ALA A 655 -27.23 32.73 -38.23
C ALA A 655 -27.20 33.43 -39.61
N LYS A 656 -26.01 33.50 -40.23
CA LYS A 656 -25.81 34.12 -41.57
C LYS A 656 -26.15 33.20 -42.74
N ASP A 657 -26.24 31.90 -42.49
CA ASP A 657 -26.48 30.88 -43.50
C ASP A 657 -27.99 30.61 -43.70
N PHE A 658 -28.83 31.12 -42.81
CA PHE A 658 -30.28 30.92 -42.85
C PHE A 658 -30.95 31.80 -43.91
N SER A 659 -31.85 31.21 -44.69
CA SER A 659 -32.73 31.97 -45.59
C SER A 659 -33.83 32.70 -44.83
N ASP A 660 -34.45 33.70 -45.46
CA ASP A 660 -35.59 34.44 -44.88
C ASP A 660 -36.73 33.48 -44.43
N GLU A 661 -36.99 32.41 -45.18
CA GLU A 661 -38.00 31.39 -44.83
C GLU A 661 -37.59 30.58 -43.58
N GLN A 662 -36.30 30.26 -43.45
CA GLN A 662 -35.75 29.58 -42.28
C GLN A 662 -35.77 30.47 -41.04
N ILE A 663 -35.45 31.76 -41.19
CA ILE A 663 -35.54 32.76 -40.12
C ILE A 663 -36.99 32.90 -39.67
N GLU A 664 -37.94 32.99 -40.59
CA GLU A 664 -39.37 33.07 -40.27
C GLU A 664 -39.85 31.83 -39.52
N LYS A 665 -39.42 30.64 -39.93
CA LYS A 665 -39.69 29.38 -39.22
C LYS A 665 -39.08 29.33 -37.81
N ILE A 666 -37.87 29.85 -37.61
CA ILE A 666 -37.27 29.94 -36.27
C ILE A 666 -38.05 30.96 -35.40
N ILE A 667 -38.47 32.10 -35.97
CA ILE A 667 -39.32 33.06 -35.26
C ILE A 667 -40.64 32.39 -34.85
N GLU A 668 -41.28 31.63 -35.73
CA GLU A 668 -42.48 30.85 -35.40
C GLU A 668 -42.22 29.87 -34.24
N TRP A 669 -41.08 29.16 -34.24
CA TRP A 669 -40.68 28.30 -33.14
C TRP A 669 -40.51 29.08 -31.82
N ILE A 670 -39.85 30.25 -31.85
CA ILE A 670 -39.64 31.10 -30.68
C ILE A 670 -40.97 31.65 -30.14
N GLU A 671 -41.89 32.03 -31.02
CA GLU A 671 -43.17 32.61 -30.63
C GLU A 671 -44.17 31.56 -30.12
N SER A 672 -44.11 30.32 -30.65
CA SER A 672 -45.04 29.22 -30.33
C SER A 672 -44.58 28.28 -29.21
N LYS A 673 -43.31 28.35 -28.79
CA LYS A 673 -42.74 27.51 -27.71
C LYS A 673 -43.53 27.64 -26.41
N ASP A 674 -43.73 26.51 -25.72
CA ASP A 674 -44.26 26.51 -24.35
C ASP A 674 -43.14 26.79 -23.34
N TYR A 675 -43.11 28.03 -22.87
CA TYR A 675 -42.07 28.53 -21.98
C TYR A 675 -42.39 28.23 -20.51
N TYR A 676 -41.41 27.73 -19.77
CA TYR A 676 -41.56 27.47 -18.33
C TYR A 676 -41.79 28.77 -17.55
N ILE A 677 -42.93 28.83 -16.85
CA ILE A 677 -43.30 29.91 -15.92
C ILE A 677 -43.40 29.32 -14.51
N PRO A 678 -42.59 29.80 -13.53
CA PRO A 678 -42.66 29.35 -12.14
C PRO A 678 -44.05 29.49 -11.53
N GLU A 679 -44.50 28.51 -10.75
CA GLU A 679 -45.88 28.50 -10.19
C GLU A 679 -46.23 29.73 -9.37
N GLY A 680 -45.28 30.27 -8.61
CA GLY A 680 -45.48 31.49 -7.80
C GLY A 680 -45.73 32.77 -8.62
N ILE A 681 -45.44 32.75 -9.93
CA ILE A 681 -45.52 33.91 -10.83
C ILE A 681 -46.68 33.79 -11.82
N LYS A 682 -47.32 32.61 -11.93
CA LYS A 682 -48.42 32.36 -12.90
C LYS A 682 -49.57 33.38 -12.82
N ASN A 683 -49.81 33.97 -11.65
CA ASN A 683 -50.89 34.95 -11.42
C ASN A 683 -50.46 36.42 -11.57
N ASN A 684 -49.19 36.71 -11.88
CA ASN A 684 -48.67 38.06 -12.07
C ASN A 684 -48.33 38.30 -13.56
N GLU A 685 -49.29 38.84 -14.31
CA GLU A 685 -49.16 39.04 -15.76
C GLU A 685 -47.96 39.92 -16.14
N GLN A 686 -47.58 40.92 -15.34
CA GLN A 686 -46.40 41.76 -15.61
C GLN A 686 -45.07 41.01 -15.45
N GLU A 687 -44.93 40.17 -14.43
CA GLU A 687 -43.71 39.38 -14.24
C GLU A 687 -43.62 38.22 -15.23
N LYS A 688 -44.77 37.63 -15.57
CA LYS A 688 -44.89 36.62 -16.63
C LYS A 688 -44.45 37.18 -17.98
N GLU A 689 -44.92 38.36 -18.36
CA GLU A 689 -44.51 39.03 -19.61
C GLU A 689 -42.99 39.30 -19.64
N LYS A 690 -42.40 39.70 -18.51
CA LYS A 690 -40.94 39.91 -18.39
C LYS A 690 -40.12 38.62 -18.51
N ILE A 691 -40.58 37.50 -17.93
CA ILE A 691 -39.90 36.20 -18.05
C ILE A 691 -39.98 35.69 -19.49
N LEU A 692 -41.16 35.76 -20.10
CA LEU A 692 -41.34 35.36 -21.50
C LEU A 692 -40.48 36.21 -22.44
N ALA A 693 -40.44 37.53 -22.23
CA ALA A 693 -39.57 38.41 -23.00
C ALA A 693 -38.08 38.08 -22.81
N TYR A 694 -37.66 37.70 -21.59
CA TYR A 694 -36.28 37.27 -21.34
C TYR A 694 -35.91 35.97 -22.07
N GLN A 695 -36.78 34.97 -22.04
CA GLN A 695 -36.53 33.69 -22.69
C GLN A 695 -36.61 33.82 -24.22
N LYS A 696 -37.53 34.63 -24.76
CA LYS A 696 -37.61 34.93 -26.21
C LYS A 696 -36.41 35.72 -26.71
N LYS A 697 -35.99 36.78 -25.98
CA LYS A 697 -34.81 37.56 -26.38
C LYS A 697 -33.53 36.73 -26.30
N GLU A 698 -33.44 35.76 -25.40
CA GLU A 698 -32.30 34.83 -25.34
C GLU A 698 -32.18 34.05 -26.64
N TRP A 699 -33.27 33.44 -27.15
CA TRP A 699 -33.23 32.75 -28.45
C TRP A 699 -32.98 33.69 -29.63
N LEU A 700 -33.53 34.92 -29.62
CA LEU A 700 -33.25 35.89 -30.67
C LEU A 700 -31.80 36.38 -30.63
N TYR A 701 -31.16 36.36 -29.46
CA TYR A 701 -29.76 36.75 -29.30
C TYR A 701 -28.83 35.84 -30.11
N SER A 702 -29.09 34.53 -30.19
CA SER A 702 -28.30 33.63 -31.05
C SER A 702 -28.45 33.94 -32.54
N LEU A 703 -29.42 34.75 -32.97
CA LEU A 703 -29.68 35.04 -34.38
C LEU A 703 -29.26 36.45 -34.81
N LEU A 704 -28.79 37.30 -33.89
CA LEU A 704 -28.46 38.70 -34.19
C LEU A 704 -27.41 38.86 -35.29
N ASP A 705 -26.47 37.92 -35.40
CA ASP A 705 -25.43 37.92 -36.41
C ASP A 705 -25.96 37.67 -37.84
N SER A 706 -27.23 37.26 -38.01
CA SER A 706 -27.91 37.16 -39.32
C SER A 706 -28.01 38.51 -40.04
N GLY A 707 -28.10 39.61 -39.29
CA GLY A 707 -28.39 40.94 -39.83
C GLY A 707 -29.84 41.12 -40.32
N ASP A 708 -30.73 40.16 -40.05
CA ASP A 708 -32.13 40.24 -40.44
C ASP A 708 -32.89 41.33 -39.64
N SER A 709 -33.58 42.22 -40.36
CA SER A 709 -34.30 43.34 -39.76
C SER A 709 -35.42 42.91 -38.79
N LYS A 710 -36.13 41.81 -39.05
CA LYS A 710 -37.18 41.27 -38.18
C LYS A 710 -36.57 40.75 -36.88
N ILE A 711 -35.44 40.05 -36.94
CA ILE A 711 -34.74 39.55 -35.73
C ILE A 711 -34.29 40.71 -34.84
N VAL A 712 -33.69 41.75 -35.43
CA VAL A 712 -33.25 42.95 -34.69
C VAL A 712 -34.44 43.68 -34.07
N GLU A 713 -35.54 43.84 -34.81
CA GLU A 713 -36.77 44.45 -34.31
C GLU A 713 -37.38 43.65 -33.14
N LEU A 714 -37.50 42.33 -33.29
CA LEU A 714 -38.04 41.45 -32.24
C LEU A 714 -37.14 41.40 -31.00
N TYR A 715 -35.81 41.33 -31.19
CA TYR A 715 -34.86 41.38 -30.09
C TYR A 715 -34.98 42.70 -29.33
N ASN A 716 -35.02 43.83 -30.03
CA ASN A 716 -35.19 45.15 -29.42
C ASN A 716 -36.56 45.30 -28.72
N LYS A 717 -37.63 44.76 -29.31
CA LYS A 717 -38.96 44.69 -28.68
C LYS A 717 -38.88 43.96 -27.35
N TYR A 718 -38.38 42.73 -27.30
CA TYR A 718 -38.31 41.95 -26.06
C TYR A 718 -37.29 42.49 -25.06
N ASN A 719 -36.18 43.06 -25.53
CA ASN A 719 -35.20 43.74 -24.68
C ASN A 719 -35.77 45.02 -24.04
N SER A 720 -36.70 45.71 -24.70
CA SER A 720 -37.41 46.86 -24.11
C SER A 720 -38.38 46.44 -22.98
N ILE A 721 -38.97 45.24 -23.08
CA ILE A 721 -39.85 44.67 -22.06
C ILE A 721 -39.03 44.16 -20.85
N ASN A 722 -37.89 43.54 -21.12
CA ASN A 722 -36.96 43.09 -20.10
C ASN A 722 -35.51 43.43 -20.51
N SER A 723 -34.93 44.44 -19.88
CA SER A 723 -33.59 44.97 -20.20
C SER A 723 -32.42 44.27 -19.48
N VAL A 724 -32.68 43.19 -18.73
CA VAL A 724 -31.64 42.45 -18.00
C VAL A 724 -30.60 41.89 -18.98
N LYS A 725 -29.31 42.11 -18.73
CA LYS A 725 -28.24 41.60 -19.59
C LYS A 725 -28.21 40.06 -19.59
N LEU A 726 -28.06 39.44 -20.76
CA LEU A 726 -27.81 38.01 -20.89
C LEU A 726 -26.36 37.73 -20.45
N VAL A 727 -26.17 36.97 -19.36
CA VAL A 727 -24.83 36.71 -18.79
C VAL A 727 -24.20 35.44 -19.39
N HIS A 728 -24.93 34.32 -19.37
CA HIS A 728 -24.52 33.03 -19.94
C HIS A 728 -25.63 32.48 -20.86
N PRO A 729 -25.93 33.15 -21.99
CA PRO A 729 -27.03 32.72 -22.86
C PRO A 729 -26.76 31.32 -23.44
N GLY A 730 -27.81 30.51 -23.54
CA GLY A 730 -27.73 29.13 -24.02
C GLY A 730 -27.51 28.08 -22.92
N PHE A 731 -27.22 28.48 -21.68
CA PHE A 731 -27.12 27.56 -20.53
C PHE A 731 -28.41 27.56 -19.69
N ASP A 732 -28.80 26.39 -19.18
CA ASP A 732 -29.87 26.26 -18.18
C ASP A 732 -29.35 26.39 -16.76
N PHE A 733 -28.10 25.97 -16.54
CA PHE A 733 -27.39 26.08 -15.27
C PHE A 733 -25.94 26.45 -15.54
N TRP A 734 -25.39 27.37 -14.74
CA TRP A 734 -23.99 27.78 -14.80
C TRP A 734 -23.43 27.79 -13.38
N THR A 735 -22.38 27.01 -13.17
CA THR A 735 -21.71 26.87 -11.88
C THR A 735 -20.41 27.67 -11.92
N GLU A 736 -20.28 28.67 -11.06
CA GLU A 736 -18.97 29.29 -10.80
C GLU A 736 -18.56 28.97 -9.37
N THR A 737 -17.39 28.35 -9.22
CA THR A 737 -16.78 28.21 -7.90
C THR A 737 -16.14 29.55 -7.52
N LYS A 738 -16.96 30.47 -7.00
CA LYS A 738 -16.50 31.71 -6.37
C LYS A 738 -16.43 31.52 -4.87
N TRP A 739 -15.24 31.67 -4.29
CA TRP A 739 -15.10 31.94 -2.87
C TRP A 739 -15.38 33.42 -2.63
N GLY A 740 -16.60 33.71 -2.17
CA GLY A 740 -17.10 35.07 -1.95
C GLY A 740 -18.22 35.47 -2.92
N TYR A 741 -19.04 36.42 -2.49
CA TYR A 741 -20.24 36.87 -3.23
C TYR A 741 -19.88 37.74 -4.44
N GLU A 742 -20.59 37.58 -5.57
CA GLU A 742 -20.41 38.44 -6.76
C GLU A 742 -20.69 39.91 -6.43
N SER A 743 -19.70 40.79 -6.67
CA SER A 743 -19.86 42.23 -6.47
C SER A 743 -20.81 42.80 -7.52
N LEU A 744 -22.08 43.04 -7.17
CA LEU A 744 -23.07 43.65 -8.06
C LEU A 744 -23.03 45.19 -8.08
N GLY A 745 -22.32 45.82 -7.14
CA GLY A 745 -22.16 47.27 -7.09
C GLY A 745 -20.77 47.69 -7.59
N ASP A 746 -20.72 48.73 -8.41
CA ASP A 746 -19.47 49.43 -8.69
C ASP A 746 -18.95 50.03 -7.37
N ILE A 747 -17.74 49.69 -6.97
CA ILE A 747 -17.10 50.25 -5.77
C ILE A 747 -17.10 51.79 -5.86
N GLU A 748 -16.94 52.34 -7.07
CA GLU A 748 -17.00 53.77 -7.33
C GLU A 748 -18.34 54.41 -6.93
N GLU A 749 -19.45 53.66 -7.01
CA GLU A 749 -20.77 54.16 -6.62
C GLU A 749 -20.84 54.48 -5.11
N PHE A 750 -20.16 53.70 -4.27
CA PHE A 750 -20.06 53.96 -2.82
C PHE A 750 -18.98 54.99 -2.49
N LEU A 751 -17.92 55.10 -3.29
CA LEU A 751 -16.86 56.08 -3.05
C LEU A 751 -17.31 57.51 -3.41
N ASN A 752 -18.21 57.65 -4.40
CA ASN A 752 -18.67 58.96 -4.91
C ASN A 752 -19.90 59.53 -4.17
N LYS A 753 -20.58 58.77 -3.31
CA LYS A 753 -21.74 59.22 -2.51
C LYS A 753 -21.36 59.59 -1.07
N SER A 754 -22.06 60.53 -0.46
CA SER A 754 -21.98 60.79 0.99
C SER A 754 -22.51 59.61 1.82
N ASN A 755 -22.16 59.53 3.11
CA ASN A 755 -22.62 58.42 3.96
C ASN A 755 -24.14 58.43 4.16
N GLU A 756 -24.77 59.60 4.15
CA GLU A 756 -26.23 59.77 4.16
C GLU A 756 -26.88 59.22 2.89
N GLU A 757 -26.30 59.50 1.73
CA GLU A 757 -26.78 58.97 0.44
C GLU A 757 -26.58 57.46 0.35
N ILE A 758 -25.47 56.92 0.87
CA ILE A 758 -25.22 55.48 0.90
C ILE A 758 -26.20 54.78 1.83
N ALA A 759 -26.46 55.34 3.02
CA ALA A 759 -27.44 54.75 3.93
C ALA A 759 -28.83 54.71 3.29
N LYS A 760 -29.26 55.78 2.60
CA LYS A 760 -30.51 55.79 1.83
C LYS A 760 -30.50 54.79 0.68
N TYR A 761 -29.38 54.66 -0.02
CA TYR A 761 -29.21 53.70 -1.11
C TYR A 761 -29.36 52.27 -0.61
N LEU A 762 -28.67 51.91 0.48
CA LEU A 762 -28.75 50.59 1.11
C LEU A 762 -30.14 50.30 1.69
N ASP A 763 -30.83 51.31 2.25
CA ASP A 763 -32.18 51.16 2.78
C ASP A 763 -33.24 51.02 1.67
N SER A 764 -32.97 51.54 0.46
CA SER A 764 -33.86 51.39 -0.71
C SER A 764 -34.04 49.93 -1.18
N PHE A 765 -33.22 49.01 -0.66
CA PHE A 765 -33.27 47.58 -0.95
C PHE A 765 -34.10 46.77 0.06
N LYS A 766 -34.66 47.41 1.10
CA LYS A 766 -35.35 46.74 2.22
C LYS A 766 -36.60 45.94 1.83
N ASP A 767 -37.34 46.38 0.80
CA ASP A 767 -38.61 45.77 0.39
C ASP A 767 -38.56 45.11 -1.01
N LYS A 768 -37.37 45.00 -1.62
CA LYS A 768 -37.22 44.47 -2.99
C LYS A 768 -36.91 42.97 -2.97
N LYS A 769 -37.90 42.15 -3.32
CA LYS A 769 -37.85 40.67 -3.22
C LYS A 769 -36.84 39.94 -4.13
N ASN A 770 -36.11 40.62 -5.02
CA ASN A 770 -35.24 39.99 -6.03
C ASN A 770 -33.87 40.69 -6.17
N ILE A 771 -33.26 41.15 -5.08
CA ILE A 771 -31.93 41.78 -5.11
C ILE A 771 -30.96 40.93 -4.30
N ASP A 772 -29.81 40.62 -4.90
CA ASP A 772 -28.69 39.97 -4.21
C ASP A 772 -28.05 40.99 -3.24
N MET A 773 -28.57 40.94 -2.00
CA MET A 773 -28.10 41.78 -0.90
C MET A 773 -26.67 41.44 -0.51
N GLU A 774 -26.23 40.19 -0.68
CA GLU A 774 -24.89 39.73 -0.31
C GLU A 774 -23.83 40.28 -1.28
N GLY A 775 -24.12 40.32 -2.58
CA GLY A 775 -23.26 40.97 -3.58
C GLY A 775 -23.11 42.48 -3.36
N ILE A 776 -24.19 43.17 -3.00
CA ILE A 776 -24.15 44.60 -2.63
C ILE A 776 -23.36 44.80 -1.32
N ALA A 777 -23.58 43.92 -0.34
CA ALA A 777 -22.88 43.98 0.94
C ALA A 777 -21.37 43.74 0.78
N ASN A 778 -20.96 42.89 -0.17
CA ASN A 778 -19.55 42.67 -0.49
C ASN A 778 -18.93 43.90 -1.20
N SER A 779 -19.64 44.48 -2.16
CA SER A 779 -19.24 45.74 -2.82
C SER A 779 -19.04 46.87 -1.81
N PHE A 780 -19.99 47.02 -0.87
CA PHE A 780 -19.92 47.99 0.22
C PHE A 780 -18.75 47.73 1.17
N ARG A 781 -18.53 46.48 1.59
CA ARG A 781 -17.35 46.07 2.38
C ARG A 781 -16.04 46.47 1.69
N ASN A 782 -15.91 46.19 0.38
CA ASN A 782 -14.72 46.53 -0.39
C ASN A 782 -14.50 48.04 -0.48
N ALA A 783 -15.55 48.84 -0.69
CA ALA A 783 -15.46 50.30 -0.66
C ALA A 783 -14.99 50.83 0.70
N VAL A 784 -15.53 50.28 1.80
CA VAL A 784 -15.13 50.61 3.17
C VAL A 784 -13.67 50.23 3.42
N LYS A 785 -13.25 49.04 2.98
CA LYS A 785 -11.85 48.58 3.03
C LYS A 785 -10.91 49.50 2.25
N GLU A 786 -11.37 50.04 1.12
CA GLU A 786 -10.58 50.90 0.26
C GLU A 786 -10.33 52.29 0.88
N LYS A 787 -11.39 53.00 1.29
CA LYS A 787 -11.34 54.36 1.85
C LYS A 787 -12.01 54.47 3.23
N PRO A 788 -11.47 53.82 4.28
CA PRO A 788 -12.10 53.73 5.61
C PRO A 788 -12.31 55.09 6.30
N GLU A 789 -11.43 56.07 6.09
CA GLU A 789 -11.55 57.42 6.68
C GLU A 789 -12.83 58.13 6.26
N LYS A 790 -13.26 57.93 5.00
CA LYS A 790 -14.49 58.51 4.46
C LYS A 790 -15.73 57.96 5.17
N PHE A 791 -15.76 56.65 5.42
CA PHE A 791 -16.87 56.01 6.13
C PHE A 791 -16.83 56.32 7.63
N THR A 792 -15.64 56.45 8.21
CA THR A 792 -15.46 56.78 9.64
C THR A 792 -15.48 58.29 9.94
N ALA A 793 -15.70 59.16 8.95
CA ALA A 793 -15.94 60.59 9.17
C ALA A 793 -17.33 60.89 9.77
N ASN A 794 -18.36 60.11 9.40
CA ASN A 794 -19.68 60.13 10.01
C ASN A 794 -20.39 58.78 9.82
N MET A 795 -20.53 58.00 10.90
CA MET A 795 -21.17 56.68 10.85
C MET A 795 -22.64 56.68 11.30
N LYS A 796 -23.18 57.81 11.79
CA LYS A 796 -24.57 57.89 12.27
C LYS A 796 -25.62 57.43 11.24
N PRO A 797 -25.49 57.72 9.93
CA PRO A 797 -26.45 57.26 8.92
C PRO A 797 -26.60 55.73 8.87
N PHE A 798 -25.54 54.98 9.20
CA PHE A 798 -25.51 53.52 9.11
C PHE A 798 -26.18 52.82 10.32
N LEU A 799 -26.68 53.55 11.33
CA LEU A 799 -27.31 52.94 12.51
C LEU A 799 -28.65 52.27 12.20
N LYS A 800 -29.35 52.72 11.14
CA LYS A 800 -30.70 52.24 10.79
C LYS A 800 -30.76 51.34 9.55
N ILE A 801 -29.62 51.09 8.91
CA ILE A 801 -29.56 50.19 7.74
C ILE A 801 -29.68 48.73 8.17
N GLN A 802 -29.97 47.83 7.22
CA GLN A 802 -30.08 46.39 7.48
C GLN A 802 -28.78 45.78 8.04
N ARG A 803 -28.93 44.73 8.86
CA ARG A 803 -27.84 44.09 9.61
C ARG A 803 -26.71 43.55 8.74
N ILE A 804 -27.05 42.98 7.58
CA ILE A 804 -26.07 42.52 6.58
C ILE A 804 -25.07 43.61 6.19
N TYR A 805 -25.55 44.86 6.02
CA TYR A 805 -24.69 45.98 5.66
C TYR A 805 -23.93 46.56 6.85
N GLN A 806 -24.51 46.53 8.06
CA GLN A 806 -23.80 46.89 9.30
C GLN A 806 -22.64 45.93 9.56
N HIS A 807 -22.85 44.62 9.33
CA HIS A 807 -21.82 43.60 9.36
C HIS A 807 -20.72 43.89 8.33
N SER A 808 -21.07 44.12 7.07
CA SER A 808 -20.11 44.45 6.00
C SER A 808 -19.30 45.71 6.27
N LEU A 809 -19.93 46.73 6.86
CA LEU A 809 -19.24 47.96 7.27
C LEU A 809 -18.13 47.66 8.29
N LEU A 810 -18.45 46.93 9.36
CA LEU A 810 -17.48 46.58 10.39
C LEU A 810 -16.40 45.64 9.87
N TRP A 811 -16.77 44.66 9.03
CA TRP A 811 -15.82 43.75 8.40
C TRP A 811 -14.84 44.49 7.48
N GLY A 812 -15.33 45.42 6.64
CA GLY A 812 -14.49 46.24 5.79
C GLY A 812 -13.51 47.11 6.58
N LEU A 813 -13.95 47.67 7.71
CA LEU A 813 -13.08 48.41 8.63
C LEU A 813 -12.02 47.51 9.27
N LYS A 814 -12.37 46.28 9.65
CA LYS A 814 -11.42 45.31 10.21
C LYS A 814 -10.32 44.99 9.21
N GLU A 815 -10.68 44.68 7.97
CA GLU A 815 -9.71 44.44 6.91
C GLU A 815 -8.86 45.68 6.60
N ALA A 816 -9.46 46.87 6.60
CA ALA A 816 -8.72 48.11 6.41
C ALA A 816 -7.67 48.31 7.51
N TRP A 817 -8.02 48.02 8.76
CA TRP A 817 -7.13 48.12 9.89
C TRP A 817 -5.97 47.12 9.80
N SER A 818 -6.26 45.86 9.45
CA SER A 818 -5.22 44.84 9.24
C SER A 818 -4.27 45.21 8.08
N LEU A 819 -4.75 45.96 7.08
CA LEU A 819 -3.95 46.55 6.00
C LEU A 819 -3.25 47.87 6.39
N LYS A 820 -3.22 48.23 7.68
CA LYS A 820 -2.60 49.43 8.24
C LYS A 820 -3.17 50.76 7.71
N LYS A 821 -4.43 50.77 7.29
CA LYS A 821 -5.11 52.02 6.89
C LYS A 821 -5.66 52.77 8.12
N PRO A 822 -5.68 54.11 8.09
CA PRO A 822 -6.20 54.92 9.19
C PRO A 822 -7.72 54.80 9.33
N ILE A 823 -8.18 54.75 10.59
CA ILE A 823 -9.60 54.66 10.98
C ILE A 823 -9.85 55.64 12.12
N ASN A 824 -10.95 56.40 12.06
CA ASN A 824 -11.37 57.22 13.19
C ASN A 824 -12.04 56.36 14.27
N TRP A 825 -11.22 55.82 15.17
CA TRP A 825 -11.64 54.92 16.25
C TRP A 825 -12.64 55.55 17.23
N ASN A 826 -12.56 56.86 17.47
CA ASN A 826 -13.52 57.52 18.36
C ASN A 826 -14.94 57.49 17.78
N ILE A 827 -15.08 57.79 16.49
CA ILE A 827 -16.37 57.75 15.78
C ILE A 827 -16.88 56.31 15.67
N LEU A 828 -15.99 55.34 15.39
CA LEU A 828 -16.32 53.92 15.36
C LEU A 828 -16.84 53.42 16.72
N PHE A 829 -16.19 53.77 17.82
CA PHE A 829 -16.64 53.37 19.17
C PHE A 829 -17.95 54.02 19.56
N ASP A 830 -18.20 55.27 19.16
CA ASP A 830 -19.50 55.91 19.36
C ASP A 830 -20.58 55.16 18.57
N PHE A 831 -20.33 54.83 17.30
CA PHE A 831 -21.23 54.02 16.47
C PHE A 831 -21.54 52.65 17.09
N ILE A 832 -20.52 51.90 17.49
CA ILE A 832 -20.67 50.60 18.15
C ILE A 832 -21.47 50.73 19.44
N SER A 833 -21.15 51.75 20.26
CA SER A 833 -21.86 51.99 21.53
C SER A 833 -23.34 52.26 21.30
N TYR A 834 -23.70 53.07 20.30
CA TYR A 834 -25.10 53.30 19.94
C TYR A 834 -25.79 52.02 19.44
N LEU A 835 -25.09 51.21 18.64
CA LEU A 835 -25.63 49.97 18.08
C LEU A 835 -26.00 48.96 19.19
N ILE A 836 -25.08 48.71 20.12
CA ILE A 836 -25.25 47.71 21.19
C ILE A 836 -26.09 48.22 22.38
N SER A 837 -26.36 49.53 22.46
CA SER A 837 -27.24 50.10 23.49
C SER A 837 -28.73 49.96 23.15
N SER A 838 -29.08 49.62 21.91
CA SER A 838 -30.46 49.41 21.49
C SER A 838 -30.97 48.04 21.94
N ASP A 839 -32.12 47.97 22.62
CA ASP A 839 -32.72 46.69 23.00
C ASP A 839 -33.16 45.86 21.78
N ASP A 840 -33.57 46.54 20.70
CA ASP A 840 -33.93 45.91 19.43
C ASP A 840 -32.78 45.08 18.85
N PHE A 841 -31.52 45.50 19.06
CA PHE A 841 -30.34 44.76 18.59
C PHE A 841 -30.23 43.38 19.26
N TRP A 842 -30.57 43.28 20.53
CA TRP A 842 -30.44 42.05 21.30
C TRP A 842 -31.66 41.13 21.15
N SER A 843 -32.86 41.68 20.98
CA SER A 843 -34.11 40.89 20.87
C SER A 843 -34.40 40.28 19.50
N GLU A 844 -33.62 40.62 18.46
CA GLU A 844 -33.84 40.17 17.08
C GLU A 844 -33.61 38.65 16.94
N LYS A 845 -34.56 37.92 16.33
CA LYS A 845 -34.48 36.47 16.09
C LYS A 845 -34.31 36.15 14.61
N TYR A 846 -33.40 35.24 14.28
CA TYR A 846 -33.11 34.82 12.91
C TYR A 846 -33.46 33.35 12.66
N LYS A 847 -33.85 33.01 11.42
CA LYS A 847 -34.13 31.63 10.98
C LYS A 847 -32.96 30.94 10.26
N PHE A 848 -32.05 31.71 9.64
CA PHE A 848 -30.95 31.18 8.82
C PHE A 848 -29.63 31.89 9.11
N ASN A 849 -29.48 33.19 8.75
CA ASN A 849 -28.23 33.95 8.94
C ASN A 849 -28.35 34.88 10.17
N ASN A 850 -27.58 34.61 11.22
CA ASN A 850 -27.55 35.38 12.46
C ASN A 850 -26.59 36.58 12.36
N TYR A 851 -26.98 37.60 11.58
CA TYR A 851 -26.15 38.79 11.36
C TYR A 851 -25.85 39.58 12.65
N ARG A 852 -26.69 39.48 13.68
CA ARG A 852 -26.41 40.07 15.01
C ARG A 852 -25.12 39.49 15.59
N ASP A 853 -24.98 38.17 15.62
CA ASP A 853 -23.81 37.52 16.22
C ASP A 853 -22.56 37.67 15.36
N TRP A 854 -22.74 37.78 14.03
CA TRP A 854 -21.65 38.15 13.13
C TRP A 854 -21.18 39.59 13.36
N ILE A 855 -22.08 40.55 13.58
CA ILE A 855 -21.73 41.93 13.97
C ILE A 855 -20.95 41.92 15.28
N ILE A 856 -21.44 41.19 16.29
CA ILE A 856 -20.77 41.08 17.60
C ILE A 856 -19.35 40.49 17.42
N SER A 857 -19.22 39.43 16.61
CA SER A 857 -17.94 38.83 16.27
C SER A 857 -16.99 39.83 15.60
N GLN A 858 -17.48 40.61 14.63
CA GLN A 858 -16.67 41.64 13.97
C GLN A 858 -16.25 42.76 14.93
N ILE A 859 -17.10 43.15 15.89
CA ILE A 859 -16.74 44.13 16.92
C ILE A 859 -15.63 43.57 17.82
N ALA A 860 -15.77 42.33 18.29
CA ALA A 860 -14.77 41.69 19.13
C ALA A 860 -13.41 41.56 18.40
N GLU A 861 -13.42 41.08 17.16
CA GLU A 861 -12.21 40.99 16.33
C GLU A 861 -11.58 42.36 16.06
N LEU A 862 -12.38 43.39 15.77
CA LEU A 862 -11.88 44.77 15.63
C LEU A 862 -11.15 45.24 16.88
N LEU A 863 -11.70 44.98 18.06
CA LEU A 863 -11.10 45.36 19.33
C LEU A 863 -9.84 44.55 19.65
N GLU A 864 -9.83 43.25 19.33
CA GLU A 864 -8.63 42.41 19.42
C GLU A 864 -7.53 42.91 18.47
N GLU A 865 -7.83 43.10 17.18
CA GLU A 865 -6.90 43.65 16.18
C GLU A 865 -6.41 45.06 16.55
N GLY A 866 -7.26 45.86 17.19
CA GLY A 866 -6.94 47.20 17.67
C GLY A 866 -6.07 47.23 18.95
N THR A 867 -5.86 46.09 19.60
CA THR A 867 -5.10 45.98 20.86
C THR A 867 -3.94 44.99 20.85
N LYS A 868 -3.88 44.04 19.89
CA LYS A 868 -2.89 42.96 19.88
C LYS A 868 -1.44 43.36 19.56
N ASP A 869 -1.23 44.44 18.77
CA ASP A 869 0.11 44.91 18.38
C ASP A 869 0.30 46.36 18.83
N ASP A 870 1.14 46.58 19.85
CA ASP A 870 1.39 47.91 20.42
C ASP A 870 1.89 48.95 19.40
N LYS A 871 2.52 48.52 18.29
CA LYS A 871 2.99 49.43 17.22
C LYS A 871 1.86 49.90 16.31
N HIS A 872 0.76 49.15 16.23
CA HIS A 872 -0.35 49.40 15.32
C HIS A 872 -1.69 49.23 16.05
N ALA A 873 -1.98 50.18 16.92
CA ALA A 873 -3.01 50.07 17.95
C ALA A 873 -3.76 51.41 18.12
N PHE A 874 -5.06 51.39 18.44
CA PHE A 874 -5.83 52.64 18.60
C PHE A 874 -5.37 53.49 19.79
N GLU A 875 -5.68 54.79 19.81
CA GLU A 875 -5.18 55.73 20.82
C GLU A 875 -5.52 55.33 22.27
N PRO A 876 -4.57 55.37 23.24
CA PRO A 876 -4.80 54.94 24.63
C PRO A 876 -5.98 55.61 25.35
N LYS A 877 -6.31 56.86 25.00
CA LYS A 877 -7.45 57.60 25.56
C LYS A 877 -8.82 56.95 25.27
N LEU A 878 -8.88 56.04 24.29
CA LEU A 878 -10.10 55.32 23.90
C LEU A 878 -10.27 53.98 24.62
N LEU A 879 -9.27 53.53 25.40
CA LEU A 879 -9.34 52.28 26.16
C LEU A 879 -10.55 52.20 27.11
N PRO A 880 -10.97 53.26 27.83
CA PRO A 880 -12.18 53.19 28.65
C PRO A 880 -13.48 52.95 27.85
N LYS A 881 -13.55 53.43 26.60
CA LYS A 881 -14.69 53.17 25.70
C LYS A 881 -14.68 51.71 25.24
N ALA A 882 -13.53 51.20 24.83
CA ALA A 882 -13.36 49.80 24.44
C ALA A 882 -13.71 48.83 25.58
N GLU A 883 -13.27 49.13 26.81
CA GLU A 883 -13.61 48.38 28.02
C GLU A 883 -15.13 48.26 28.22
N LYS A 884 -15.84 49.39 28.15
CA LYS A 884 -17.30 49.42 28.31
C LYS A 884 -18.00 48.60 27.22
N ILE A 885 -17.53 48.67 25.98
CA ILE A 885 -18.07 47.87 24.87
C ILE A 885 -17.88 46.37 25.16
N LEU A 886 -16.67 45.94 25.50
CA LEU A 886 -16.36 44.54 25.78
C LEU A 886 -17.19 43.97 26.94
N LEU A 887 -17.38 44.75 28.02
CA LEU A 887 -18.21 44.33 29.16
C LEU A 887 -19.68 44.15 28.77
N ILE A 888 -20.24 45.03 27.91
CA ILE A 888 -21.61 44.88 27.40
C ILE A 888 -21.73 43.62 26.54
N LEU A 889 -20.76 43.38 25.64
CA LEU A 889 -20.77 42.19 24.79
C LEU A 889 -20.67 40.90 25.61
N ALA A 890 -19.76 40.84 26.58
CA ALA A 890 -19.61 39.68 27.44
C ALA A 890 -20.90 39.37 28.23
N GLU A 891 -21.57 40.37 28.78
CA GLU A 891 -22.79 40.17 29.59
C GLU A 891 -24.00 39.74 28.75
N LYS A 892 -24.20 40.33 27.57
CA LYS A 892 -25.43 40.15 26.79
C LYS A 892 -25.37 39.05 25.72
N THR A 893 -24.19 38.62 25.27
CA THR A 893 -24.06 37.60 24.22
C THR A 893 -24.34 36.19 24.77
N GLU A 894 -25.22 35.44 24.10
CA GLU A 894 -25.53 34.05 24.42
C GLU A 894 -24.43 33.09 23.90
N SER A 895 -24.37 31.87 24.43
CA SER A 895 -23.41 30.85 23.96
C SER A 895 -23.93 30.15 22.72
N GLU A 896 -23.10 30.07 21.69
CA GLU A 896 -23.37 29.30 20.48
C GLU A 896 -22.02 28.82 19.92
N VAL A 897 -21.74 27.53 20.06
CA VAL A 897 -20.50 26.91 19.58
C VAL A 897 -20.77 26.26 18.23
N PRO A 898 -20.14 26.74 17.14
CA PRO A 898 -20.32 26.13 15.83
C PRO A 898 -19.74 24.71 15.81
N ASP A 899 -20.43 23.78 15.16
CA ASP A 899 -19.91 22.42 14.95
C ASP A 899 -18.86 22.46 13.84
N MET A 900 -17.59 22.32 14.24
CA MET A 900 -16.42 22.38 13.37
C MET A 900 -15.53 21.16 13.64
N LEU A 901 -14.38 21.06 12.97
CA LEU A 901 -13.47 19.92 13.04
C LEU A 901 -13.04 19.54 14.47
N ASP A 902 -12.78 20.52 15.34
CA ASP A 902 -12.34 20.31 16.72
C ASP A 902 -12.81 21.44 17.66
N VAL A 903 -12.79 21.19 18.97
CA VAL A 903 -13.32 22.12 19.99
C VAL A 903 -12.57 23.46 20.01
N VAL A 904 -11.27 23.47 19.72
CA VAL A 904 -10.48 24.71 19.67
C VAL A 904 -10.91 25.54 18.46
N THR A 905 -10.99 24.92 17.29
CA THR A 905 -11.45 25.58 16.05
C THR A 905 -12.89 26.08 16.19
N SER A 906 -13.79 25.29 16.80
CA SER A 906 -15.15 25.71 17.10
C SER A 906 -15.19 26.94 18.00
N VAL A 907 -14.43 26.97 19.10
CA VAL A 907 -14.41 28.11 20.02
C VAL A 907 -13.78 29.35 19.40
N LEU A 908 -12.73 29.22 18.59
CA LEU A 908 -12.15 30.37 17.90
C LEU A 908 -13.12 31.03 16.92
N ASN A 909 -14.02 30.23 16.34
CA ASN A 909 -15.02 30.71 15.40
C ASN A 909 -16.34 31.13 16.08
N SER A 910 -16.47 30.93 17.40
CA SER A 910 -17.66 31.36 18.14
C SER A 910 -17.59 32.83 18.55
N THR A 911 -18.76 33.46 18.65
CA THR A 911 -18.88 34.88 19.02
C THR A 911 -18.32 35.14 20.42
N LYS A 912 -18.65 34.31 21.41
CA LYS A 912 -18.11 34.44 22.78
C LYS A 912 -16.60 34.21 22.87
N GLY A 913 -16.06 33.23 22.14
CA GLY A 913 -14.63 32.97 22.13
C GLY A 913 -13.82 34.18 21.65
N LYS A 914 -14.33 34.89 20.62
CA LYS A 914 -13.76 36.14 20.12
C LYS A 914 -13.85 37.28 21.14
N ILE A 915 -14.99 37.44 21.82
CA ILE A 915 -15.14 38.46 22.88
C ILE A 915 -14.11 38.25 23.99
N PHE A 916 -13.98 37.04 24.53
CA PHE A 916 -13.05 36.78 25.62
C PHE A 916 -11.58 36.92 25.17
N SER A 917 -11.24 36.52 23.94
CA SER A 917 -9.91 36.78 23.34
C SER A 917 -9.61 38.28 23.27
N ALA A 918 -10.57 39.09 22.82
CA ALA A 918 -10.45 40.54 22.78
C ALA A 918 -10.28 41.17 24.17
N MET A 919 -10.99 40.67 25.20
CA MET A 919 -10.85 41.14 26.58
C MET A 919 -9.46 40.88 27.17
N ILE A 920 -8.84 39.75 26.84
CA ILE A 920 -7.48 39.43 27.30
C ILE A 920 -6.45 40.30 26.58
N ASN A 921 -6.54 40.43 25.25
CA ASN A 921 -5.66 41.31 24.48
C ASN A 921 -5.77 42.77 24.94
N TYR A 922 -7.00 43.26 25.20
CA TYR A 922 -7.23 44.56 25.82
C TYR A 922 -6.50 44.68 27.17
N SER A 923 -6.62 43.68 28.04
CA SER A 923 -6.02 43.69 29.38
C SER A 923 -4.49 43.72 29.31
N LEU A 924 -3.90 42.94 28.39
CA LEU A 924 -2.45 42.95 28.13
C LEU A 924 -1.97 44.34 27.70
N ARG A 925 -2.67 44.96 26.75
CA ARG A 925 -2.33 46.30 26.29
C ARG A 925 -2.48 47.36 27.38
N TYR A 926 -3.55 47.29 28.17
CA TYR A 926 -3.75 48.18 29.31
C TYR A 926 -2.58 48.09 30.30
N ALA A 927 -2.17 46.86 30.63
CA ALA A 927 -1.03 46.63 31.53
C ALA A 927 0.27 47.23 30.98
N LEU A 928 0.59 46.96 29.71
CA LEU A 928 1.81 47.46 29.06
C LEU A 928 1.90 48.99 29.04
N LEU A 929 0.77 49.70 28.93
CA LEU A 929 0.72 51.16 28.89
C LEU A 929 0.77 51.82 30.28
N TYR A 930 0.09 51.25 31.27
CA TYR A 930 -0.17 51.96 32.54
C TYR A 930 0.44 51.30 33.77
N LYS A 931 0.87 50.03 33.71
CA LYS A 931 1.29 49.25 34.89
C LYS A 931 2.44 48.31 34.56
N THR A 932 3.67 48.79 34.75
CA THR A 932 4.90 47.99 34.57
C THR A 932 5.24 47.12 35.79
N GLU A 933 4.86 47.54 37.01
CA GLU A 933 5.01 46.75 38.24
C GLU A 933 3.98 45.61 38.33
N SER A 934 4.25 44.58 39.15
CA SER A 934 3.46 43.34 39.18
C SER A 934 2.05 43.48 39.77
N GLU A 935 1.82 44.45 40.67
CA GLU A 935 0.50 44.65 41.28
C GLU A 935 -0.39 45.60 40.45
N GLY A 936 -1.59 45.13 40.12
CA GLY A 936 -2.61 45.93 39.42
C GLY A 936 -2.53 45.95 37.89
N ARG A 937 -1.77 45.03 37.25
CA ARG A 937 -1.70 44.91 35.79
C ARG A 937 -3.04 44.55 35.15
N TRP A 938 -3.80 43.67 35.79
CA TRP A 938 -5.13 43.31 35.30
C TRP A 938 -6.17 44.35 35.73
N ILE A 939 -6.80 44.99 34.75
CA ILE A 939 -7.86 45.96 35.01
C ILE A 939 -9.00 45.34 35.82
N LYS A 940 -9.41 46.04 36.88
CA LYS A 940 -10.31 45.52 37.92
C LYS A 940 -11.65 45.02 37.37
N SER A 941 -12.26 45.78 36.47
CA SER A 941 -13.57 45.48 35.88
C SER A 941 -13.59 44.16 35.09
N ILE A 942 -12.63 43.97 34.18
CA ILE A 942 -12.51 42.72 33.40
C ILE A 942 -12.12 41.55 34.30
N LYS A 943 -11.24 41.77 35.27
CA LYS A 943 -10.88 40.74 36.25
C LYS A 943 -12.10 40.28 37.05
N GLU A 944 -12.94 41.21 37.51
CA GLU A 944 -14.19 40.90 38.22
C GLU A 944 -15.15 40.11 37.33
N GLU A 945 -15.26 40.47 36.04
CA GLU A 945 -16.09 39.74 35.07
C GLU A 945 -15.59 38.30 34.82
N PHE A 946 -14.28 38.10 34.66
CA PHE A 946 -13.70 36.77 34.54
C PHE A 946 -13.86 35.96 35.82
N THR A 947 -13.72 36.60 36.99
CA THR A 947 -13.90 35.94 38.30
C THR A 947 -15.35 35.50 38.51
N LYS A 948 -16.33 36.34 38.12
CA LYS A 948 -17.76 36.01 38.14
C LYS A 948 -18.04 34.74 37.32
N ARG A 949 -17.43 34.62 36.14
CA ARG A 949 -17.66 33.53 35.18
C ARG A 949 -16.92 32.22 35.49
N LEU A 950 -15.97 32.22 36.43
CA LEU A 950 -15.35 30.98 36.91
C LEU A 950 -16.36 30.04 37.59
N ASN A 951 -17.46 30.58 38.12
CA ASN A 951 -18.54 29.76 38.65
C ASN A 951 -19.35 29.16 37.48
N CYS A 952 -19.23 27.86 37.24
CA CYS A 952 -19.95 27.15 36.17
C CYS A 952 -21.49 27.26 36.27
N ASN A 953 -22.05 27.62 37.43
CA ASN A 953 -23.49 27.89 37.56
C ASN A 953 -23.91 29.26 36.97
N ILE A 954 -22.95 30.14 36.70
CA ILE A 954 -23.15 31.48 36.13
C ILE A 954 -22.83 31.49 34.64
N ASP A 955 -21.77 30.80 34.20
CA ASP A 955 -21.43 30.65 32.78
C ASP A 955 -21.10 29.19 32.45
N LEU A 956 -21.97 28.56 31.65
CA LEU A 956 -21.83 27.18 31.16
C LEU A 956 -21.09 27.10 29.82
N SER A 957 -20.46 28.19 29.35
CA SER A 957 -19.82 28.23 28.04
C SER A 957 -18.50 27.44 27.99
N ILE A 958 -18.41 26.51 27.04
CA ILE A 958 -17.17 25.77 26.74
C ILE A 958 -16.12 26.75 26.17
N GLU A 959 -16.57 27.80 25.48
CA GLU A 959 -15.78 28.89 24.95
C GLU A 959 -14.87 29.51 26.03
N PHE A 960 -15.44 29.84 27.18
CA PHE A 960 -14.69 30.47 28.26
C PHE A 960 -13.58 29.55 28.78
N SER A 961 -13.87 28.25 28.91
CA SER A 961 -12.90 27.25 29.39
C SER A 961 -11.70 27.13 28.44
N VAL A 962 -11.93 26.97 27.14
CA VAL A 962 -10.85 26.91 26.13
C VAL A 962 -10.02 28.19 26.14
N ILE A 963 -10.65 29.36 26.24
CA ILE A 963 -9.94 30.66 26.28
C ILE A 963 -9.07 30.81 27.53
N LEU A 964 -9.55 30.41 28.71
CA LEU A 964 -8.73 30.42 29.93
C LEU A 964 -7.48 29.54 29.79
N GLY A 965 -7.62 28.36 29.17
CA GLY A 965 -6.52 27.46 28.87
C GLY A 965 -5.50 28.06 27.90
N ARG A 966 -6.00 28.55 26.75
CA ARG A 966 -5.19 29.18 25.68
C ARG A 966 -4.33 30.33 26.21
N TYR A 967 -4.90 31.19 27.05
CA TYR A 967 -4.25 32.38 27.56
C TYR A 967 -3.70 32.23 28.98
N LEU A 968 -3.55 31.01 29.51
CA LEU A 968 -3.11 30.78 30.88
C LEU A 968 -1.81 31.53 31.23
N ALA A 969 -0.82 31.52 30.34
CA ALA A 969 0.43 32.24 30.54
C ALA A 969 0.25 33.77 30.58
N ASN A 970 -0.63 34.31 29.74
CA ASN A 970 -0.98 35.73 29.72
C ASN A 970 -1.72 36.13 31.00
N LEU A 971 -2.69 35.32 31.46
CA LEU A 971 -3.41 35.52 32.71
C LEU A 971 -2.46 35.45 33.91
N TYR A 972 -1.51 34.52 33.91
CA TYR A 972 -0.49 34.40 34.96
C TYR A 972 0.41 35.64 35.02
N TRP A 973 0.77 36.20 33.86
CA TRP A 973 1.55 37.44 33.78
C TRP A 973 0.75 38.68 34.20
N LEU A 974 -0.56 38.72 33.91
CA LEU A 974 -1.49 39.77 34.33
C LEU A 974 -1.76 39.74 35.83
N ASP A 975 -1.97 38.56 36.42
CA ASP A 975 -2.16 38.40 37.87
C ASP A 975 -1.82 36.98 38.35
N LYS A 976 -0.55 36.79 38.74
CA LYS A 976 -0.04 35.52 39.30
C LYS A 976 -0.84 35.05 40.51
N LYS A 977 -1.21 35.95 41.43
CA LYS A 977 -1.94 35.58 42.66
C LYS A 977 -3.34 35.07 42.31
N TRP A 978 -4.02 35.71 41.36
CA TRP A 978 -5.34 35.27 40.91
C TRP A 978 -5.30 33.88 40.28
N VAL A 979 -4.36 33.61 39.36
CA VAL A 979 -4.26 32.29 38.71
C VAL A 979 -3.97 31.18 39.74
N ILE A 980 -3.04 31.40 40.68
CA ILE A 980 -2.73 30.42 41.73
C ILE A 980 -3.98 30.12 42.58
N ASN A 981 -4.70 31.15 43.01
CA ASN A 981 -5.88 30.98 43.87
C ASN A 981 -7.07 30.32 43.15
N HIS A 982 -7.14 30.42 41.83
CA HIS A 982 -8.27 29.94 41.03
C HIS A 982 -7.92 28.80 40.07
N ILE A 983 -6.74 28.18 40.17
CA ILE A 983 -6.29 27.18 39.19
C ILE A 983 -7.27 26.00 39.06
N ASN A 984 -7.81 25.52 40.17
CA ASN A 984 -8.81 24.44 40.18
C ASN A 984 -10.21 24.89 39.73
N GLN A 985 -10.47 26.19 39.60
CA GLN A 985 -11.70 26.72 39.00
C GLN A 985 -11.51 26.99 37.51
N ILE A 986 -10.30 27.40 37.09
CA ILE A 986 -9.91 27.48 35.67
C ILE A 986 -9.96 26.10 35.02
N PHE A 987 -9.50 25.08 35.76
CA PHE A 987 -9.50 23.67 35.36
C PHE A 987 -10.40 22.86 36.32
N PRO A 988 -11.74 22.94 36.19
CA PRO A 988 -12.67 22.39 37.16
C PRO A 988 -12.71 20.85 37.12
N LYS A 989 -11.89 20.18 37.95
CA LYS A 989 -11.70 18.72 37.91
C LYS A 989 -12.99 17.90 38.00
N GLU A 990 -13.99 18.39 38.75
CA GLU A 990 -15.28 17.71 38.93
C GLU A 990 -16.20 17.82 37.69
N ASN A 991 -15.87 18.70 36.73
CA ASN A 991 -16.61 18.90 35.50
C ASN A 991 -15.73 18.51 34.29
N GLU A 992 -15.89 17.27 33.81
CA GLU A 992 -15.06 16.73 32.74
C GLU A 992 -15.08 17.56 31.46
N THR A 993 -16.26 18.00 31.02
CA THR A 993 -16.42 18.78 29.78
C THR A 993 -15.60 20.08 29.82
N HIS A 994 -15.71 20.83 30.91
CA HIS A 994 -15.02 22.12 31.05
C HIS A 994 -13.54 21.95 31.36
N TRP A 995 -13.18 20.97 32.19
CA TRP A 995 -11.78 20.67 32.46
C TRP A 995 -11.05 20.24 31.18
N GLN A 996 -11.64 19.34 30.39
CA GLN A 996 -11.06 18.89 29.14
C GLN A 996 -10.93 20.04 28.15
N ALA A 997 -11.96 20.88 27.99
CA ALA A 997 -11.92 22.06 27.13
C ALA A 997 -10.80 23.04 27.51
N ALA A 998 -10.68 23.37 28.80
CA ALA A 998 -9.62 24.25 29.29
C ALA A 998 -8.23 23.64 29.10
N PHE A 999 -8.05 22.37 29.43
CA PHE A 999 -6.74 21.72 29.32
C PHE A 999 -6.34 21.49 27.86
N THR A 1000 -7.28 21.21 26.97
CA THR A 1000 -7.09 21.19 25.51
C THR A 1000 -6.63 22.56 25.01
N GLY A 1001 -7.29 23.66 25.42
CA GLY A 1001 -6.85 25.01 25.08
C GLY A 1001 -5.42 25.31 25.53
N TYR A 1002 -5.02 24.84 26.72
CA TYR A 1002 -3.66 24.97 27.23
C TYR A 1002 -2.64 24.15 26.42
N LEU A 1003 -2.86 22.85 26.22
CA LEU A 1003 -1.93 21.95 25.52
C LEU A 1003 -1.74 22.31 24.05
N PHE A 1004 -2.82 22.73 23.37
CA PHE A 1004 -2.80 23.11 21.95
C PHE A 1004 -1.91 24.33 21.68
N TYR A 1005 -2.00 25.38 22.51
CA TYR A 1005 -1.31 26.66 22.27
C TYR A 1005 0.02 26.85 23.00
N SER A 1006 0.34 26.01 23.99
CA SER A 1006 1.54 26.19 24.81
C SER A 1006 2.82 25.71 24.12
N SER A 1007 3.27 26.40 23.07
CA SER A 1007 4.54 26.07 22.39
C SER A 1007 5.76 26.20 23.32
N LYS A 1008 5.72 27.14 24.28
CA LYS A 1008 6.73 27.32 25.32
C LYS A 1008 6.20 26.89 26.69
N ILE A 1009 6.92 26.01 27.35
CA ILE A 1009 6.54 25.48 28.67
C ILE A 1009 7.23 26.32 29.75
N TYR A 1010 6.43 27.06 30.51
CA TYR A 1010 6.91 27.87 31.63
C TYR A 1010 6.98 27.02 32.91
N LYS A 1011 8.16 26.95 33.52
CA LYS A 1011 8.43 26.18 34.74
C LYS A 1011 7.38 26.39 35.84
N ASP A 1012 7.10 27.64 36.20
CA ASP A 1012 6.14 27.97 37.26
C ASP A 1012 4.71 27.45 36.97
N ILE A 1013 4.26 27.52 35.72
CA ILE A 1013 2.92 27.06 35.32
C ILE A 1013 2.87 25.54 35.29
N TYR A 1014 3.94 24.91 34.79
CA TYR A 1014 4.08 23.46 34.78
C TYR A 1014 3.99 22.88 36.19
N PHE A 1015 4.76 23.43 37.14
CA PHE A 1015 4.69 23.02 38.55
C PHE A 1015 3.32 23.31 39.17
N LEU A 1016 2.72 24.47 38.89
CA LEU A 1016 1.38 24.78 39.40
C LEU A 1016 0.34 23.73 38.94
N LEU A 1017 0.35 23.33 37.67
CA LEU A 1017 -0.55 22.32 37.13
C LEU A 1017 -0.22 20.89 37.63
N ARG A 1018 1.06 20.58 37.81
CA ARG A 1018 1.55 19.30 38.37
C ARG A 1018 1.13 19.13 39.83
N GLU A 1019 1.44 20.11 40.69
CA GLU A 1019 1.11 20.11 42.12
C GLU A 1019 -0.40 20.09 42.36
N ASN A 1020 -1.17 20.65 41.42
CA ASN A 1020 -2.64 20.55 41.42
C ASN A 1020 -3.15 19.33 40.62
N ASN A 1021 -2.35 18.31 40.33
CA ASN A 1021 -2.78 17.04 39.70
C ASN A 1021 -3.51 17.16 38.34
N HIS A 1022 -3.40 18.28 37.61
CA HIS A 1022 -4.04 18.42 36.30
C HIS A 1022 -3.31 17.58 35.23
N TYR A 1023 -1.98 17.54 35.27
CA TYR A 1023 -1.20 16.65 34.41
C TYR A 1023 -1.47 15.17 34.69
N LEU A 1024 -1.53 14.77 35.97
CA LEU A 1024 -1.85 13.40 36.36
C LEU A 1024 -3.25 13.00 35.88
N LYS A 1025 -4.23 13.91 35.98
CA LYS A 1025 -5.55 13.68 35.39
C LYS A 1025 -5.46 13.50 33.88
N ALA A 1026 -4.73 14.37 33.17
CA ALA A 1026 -4.54 14.31 31.72
C ALA A 1026 -3.88 13.01 31.22
N ILE A 1027 -2.91 12.46 31.96
CA ILE A 1027 -2.30 11.16 31.64
C ILE A 1027 -3.38 10.05 31.59
N LYS A 1028 -4.38 10.12 32.47
CA LYS A 1028 -5.48 9.13 32.57
C LYS A 1028 -6.67 9.45 31.65
N THR A 1029 -6.65 10.57 30.93
CA THR A 1029 -7.75 11.00 30.07
C THR A 1029 -7.53 10.60 28.62
N SER A 1030 -8.56 10.04 27.99
CA SER A 1030 -8.59 9.85 26.53
C SER A 1030 -9.13 11.11 25.85
N PHE A 1031 -8.25 11.91 25.24
CA PHE A 1031 -8.65 13.08 24.47
C PHE A 1031 -9.23 12.67 23.11
N LYS A 1032 -10.27 13.37 22.64
CA LYS A 1032 -10.87 13.13 21.32
C LYS A 1032 -9.90 13.48 20.19
N ASP A 1033 -9.13 14.54 20.37
CA ASP A 1033 -8.09 14.99 19.44
C ASP A 1033 -6.75 14.34 19.81
N GLU A 1034 -6.21 13.55 18.89
CA GLU A 1034 -4.93 12.84 19.07
C GLU A 1034 -3.77 13.81 19.28
N HIS A 1035 -3.81 14.99 18.65
CA HIS A 1035 -2.76 15.99 18.77
C HIS A 1035 -2.59 16.44 20.23
N ILE A 1036 -3.67 16.49 21.01
CA ILE A 1036 -3.61 16.87 22.43
C ILE A 1036 -2.86 15.81 23.26
N THR A 1037 -3.01 14.54 22.91
CA THR A 1037 -2.27 13.44 23.56
C THR A 1037 -0.77 13.56 23.27
N GLU A 1038 -0.40 13.93 22.04
CA GLU A 1038 0.99 14.18 21.68
C GLU A 1038 1.57 15.37 22.46
N ARG A 1039 0.85 16.49 22.51
CA ARG A 1039 1.26 17.70 23.24
C ARG A 1039 1.47 17.41 24.74
N LEU A 1040 0.63 16.58 25.36
CA LEU A 1040 0.80 16.15 26.75
C LEU A 1040 2.13 15.43 26.95
N ALA A 1041 2.42 14.41 26.12
CA ALA A 1041 3.67 13.66 26.21
C ALA A 1041 4.90 14.57 25.98
N GLN A 1042 4.82 15.50 25.02
CA GLN A 1042 5.86 16.49 24.76
C GLN A 1042 6.13 17.39 25.99
N HIS A 1043 5.08 17.85 26.69
CA HIS A 1043 5.26 18.65 27.90
C HIS A 1043 6.02 17.90 28.99
N ILE A 1044 5.68 16.63 29.22
CA ILE A 1044 6.35 15.79 30.22
C ILE A 1044 7.78 15.46 29.78
N ALA A 1045 8.02 15.20 28.50
CA ALA A 1045 9.36 14.96 27.96
C ALA A 1045 10.27 16.19 28.13
N VAL A 1046 9.77 17.40 27.90
CA VAL A 1046 10.52 18.64 28.19
C VAL A 1046 10.83 18.77 29.69
N GLY A 1047 9.87 18.43 30.56
CA GLY A 1047 10.10 18.38 32.01
C GLY A 1047 11.24 17.42 32.39
N TYR A 1048 11.30 16.24 31.77
CA TYR A 1048 12.38 15.26 31.98
C TYR A 1048 13.73 15.75 31.45
N ILE A 1049 13.77 16.37 30.25
CA ILE A 1049 14.98 17.00 29.70
C ILE A 1049 15.48 18.10 30.65
N GLU A 1050 14.60 18.97 31.14
CA GLU A 1050 14.94 20.09 32.02
C GLU A 1050 15.20 19.71 33.49
N ASN A 1051 15.23 18.41 33.81
CA ASN A 1051 15.39 17.86 35.17
C ASN A 1051 14.31 18.32 36.16
N TRP A 1052 13.10 18.60 35.67
CA TRP A 1052 11.92 18.83 36.53
C TRP A 1052 11.24 17.51 36.91
N GLU A 1053 11.45 16.48 36.10
CA GLU A 1053 10.93 15.12 36.29
C GLU A 1053 12.09 14.12 36.36
N ASN A 1054 11.90 13.02 37.10
CA ASN A 1054 12.91 11.97 37.33
C ASN A 1054 12.27 10.57 37.26
N LEU A 1055 12.90 9.64 36.55
CA LEU A 1055 12.42 8.26 36.40
C LEU A 1055 12.46 7.47 37.72
N ASP A 1056 13.42 7.78 38.60
CA ASP A 1056 13.55 7.10 39.90
C ASP A 1056 12.50 7.56 40.94
N ASP A 1057 11.74 8.61 40.63
CA ASP A 1057 10.66 9.11 41.47
C ASP A 1057 9.30 8.64 40.90
N GLU A 1058 8.65 7.71 41.58
CA GLU A 1058 7.31 7.20 41.20
C GLU A 1058 6.23 8.30 41.16
N THR A 1059 6.46 9.41 41.87
CA THR A 1059 5.54 10.56 41.88
C THR A 1059 5.77 11.51 40.70
N SER A 1060 6.83 11.30 39.93
CA SER A 1060 7.15 12.06 38.73
C SER A 1060 6.19 11.76 37.57
N LEU A 1061 5.85 12.79 36.80
CA LEU A 1061 4.91 12.67 35.68
C LEU A 1061 5.46 11.76 34.56
N ILE A 1062 6.79 11.71 34.37
CA ILE A 1062 7.41 10.82 33.38
C ILE A 1062 7.21 9.35 33.77
N SER A 1063 7.44 9.01 35.05
CA SER A 1063 7.24 7.66 35.58
C SER A 1063 5.77 7.28 35.54
N GLN A 1064 4.86 8.19 35.91
CA GLN A 1064 3.42 7.97 35.84
C GLN A 1064 2.91 7.79 34.40
N LEU A 1065 3.47 8.50 33.43
CA LEU A 1065 3.10 8.34 32.01
C LEU A 1065 3.53 6.96 31.49
N ILE A 1066 4.72 6.50 31.85
CA ILE A 1066 5.21 5.17 31.47
C ILE A 1066 4.36 4.09 32.14
N GLU A 1067 4.11 4.21 33.45
CA GLU A 1067 3.33 3.23 34.20
C GLU A 1067 1.88 3.13 33.70
N ASN A 1068 1.29 4.25 33.26
CA ASN A 1068 -0.03 4.28 32.61
C ASN A 1068 -0.08 3.44 31.33
N GLY A 1069 1.05 3.21 30.66
CA GLY A 1069 1.17 2.26 29.55
C GLY A 1069 0.37 2.64 28.29
N ASN A 1070 -0.13 3.87 28.18
CA ASN A 1070 -0.93 4.27 27.03
C ASN A 1070 -0.09 4.34 25.76
N LYS A 1071 -0.41 3.50 24.77
CA LYS A 1071 0.30 3.41 23.48
C LYS A 1071 0.55 4.77 22.83
N LYS A 1072 -0.49 5.63 22.70
CA LYS A 1072 -0.38 6.91 21.99
C LYS A 1072 0.59 7.86 22.70
N GLN A 1073 0.55 7.89 24.03
CA GLN A 1073 1.46 8.71 24.84
C GLN A 1073 2.92 8.22 24.72
N LEU A 1074 3.14 6.91 24.77
CA LEU A 1074 4.48 6.32 24.62
C LEU A 1074 5.04 6.57 23.21
N LEU A 1075 4.25 6.38 22.16
CA LEU A 1075 4.66 6.68 20.78
C LEU A 1075 4.96 8.16 20.58
N ALA A 1076 4.13 9.06 21.11
CA ALA A 1076 4.40 10.49 21.06
C ALA A 1076 5.71 10.86 21.75
N MET A 1077 6.03 10.20 22.87
CA MET A 1077 7.31 10.37 23.57
C MET A 1077 8.50 9.86 22.74
N VAL A 1078 8.38 8.67 22.14
CA VAL A 1078 9.41 8.11 21.24
C VAL A 1078 9.65 9.03 20.05
N SER A 1079 8.58 9.49 19.41
CA SER A 1079 8.62 10.40 18.25
C SER A 1079 9.24 11.76 18.62
N PHE A 1080 8.88 12.33 19.77
CA PHE A 1080 9.42 13.61 20.22
C PHE A 1080 10.95 13.58 20.34
N PHE A 1081 11.52 12.58 21.02
CA PHE A 1081 12.98 12.45 21.12
C PHE A 1081 13.63 12.16 19.77
N TRP A 1082 12.99 11.39 18.89
CA TRP A 1082 13.51 11.14 17.53
C TRP A 1082 13.52 12.40 16.65
N MET A 1083 12.56 13.31 16.82
CA MET A 1083 12.54 14.61 16.14
C MET A 1083 13.72 15.50 16.55
N MET A 1084 14.31 15.29 17.73
CA MET A 1084 15.45 16.07 18.23
C MET A 1084 16.82 15.60 17.72
N ARG A 1085 16.87 14.61 16.82
CA ARG A 1085 18.13 14.02 16.31
C ARG A 1085 19.11 15.02 15.68
N GLU A 1086 18.62 16.14 15.13
CA GLU A 1086 19.45 17.18 14.51
C GLU A 1086 20.05 18.14 15.54
N ASP A 1087 19.39 18.33 16.69
CA ASP A 1087 19.77 19.26 17.77
C ASP A 1087 20.24 18.52 19.03
N ILE A 1088 20.68 17.26 18.90
CA ILE A 1088 21.06 16.43 20.04
C ILE A 1088 22.32 16.98 20.73
N ASN A 1089 22.27 17.08 22.05
CA ASN A 1089 23.39 17.50 22.90
C ASN A 1089 23.59 16.50 24.05
N ASP A 1090 24.68 16.67 24.81
CA ASP A 1090 25.04 15.76 25.91
C ASP A 1090 23.95 15.63 26.99
N LYS A 1091 23.21 16.72 27.23
CA LYS A 1091 22.07 16.73 28.16
C LYS A 1091 20.95 15.81 27.69
N ILE A 1092 20.67 15.75 26.39
CA ILE A 1092 19.65 14.84 25.83
C ILE A 1092 20.19 13.42 25.76
N LYS A 1093 21.43 13.21 25.25
CA LYS A 1093 22.04 11.88 25.11
C LYS A 1093 22.01 11.07 26.41
N THR A 1094 22.38 11.70 27.53
CA THR A 1094 22.40 11.06 28.85
C THR A 1094 21.02 10.63 29.36
N LYS A 1095 19.94 11.16 28.77
CA LYS A 1095 18.55 10.87 29.15
C LYS A 1095 17.91 9.74 28.33
N ILE A 1096 18.44 9.42 27.15
CA ILE A 1096 17.85 8.45 26.21
C ILE A 1096 17.90 7.03 26.77
N LYS A 1097 19.08 6.51 27.12
CA LYS A 1097 19.22 5.11 27.54
C LYS A 1097 18.36 4.75 28.77
N PRO A 1098 18.33 5.55 29.86
CA PRO A 1098 17.46 5.26 31.00
C PRO A 1098 15.97 5.27 30.64
N LEU A 1099 15.55 6.21 29.80
CA LEU A 1099 14.17 6.29 29.34
C LEU A 1099 13.80 5.11 28.45
N TRP A 1100 14.74 4.67 27.59
CA TRP A 1100 14.56 3.51 26.72
C TRP A 1100 14.31 2.28 27.56
N LYS A 1101 15.17 2.03 28.57
CA LYS A 1101 15.02 0.93 29.52
C LYS A 1101 13.62 0.93 30.15
N ALA A 1102 13.18 2.06 30.70
CA ALA A 1102 11.88 2.16 31.37
C ALA A 1102 10.69 1.86 30.43
N ILE A 1103 10.69 2.40 29.20
CA ILE A 1103 9.64 2.10 28.21
C ILE A 1103 9.69 0.62 27.78
N PHE A 1104 10.90 0.09 27.55
CA PHE A 1104 11.09 -1.28 27.11
C PHE A 1104 10.64 -2.29 28.16
N GLU A 1105 11.07 -2.14 29.41
CA GLU A 1105 10.66 -3.00 30.54
C GLU A 1105 9.14 -3.00 30.69
N LYS A 1106 8.50 -1.82 30.62
CA LYS A 1106 7.04 -1.74 30.71
C LYS A 1106 6.31 -2.44 29.56
N THR A 1107 6.83 -2.33 28.35
CA THR A 1107 6.16 -2.87 27.15
C THR A 1107 6.41 -4.36 26.97
N ILE A 1108 7.58 -4.87 27.37
CA ILE A 1108 7.96 -6.28 27.20
C ILE A 1108 7.20 -7.22 28.15
N GLU A 1109 6.75 -6.74 29.32
CA GLU A 1109 5.90 -7.48 30.26
C GLU A 1109 4.67 -8.13 29.59
N ASN A 1110 4.11 -7.47 28.57
CA ASN A 1110 3.01 -7.97 27.76
C ASN A 1110 3.34 -7.90 26.26
N LYS A 1111 4.45 -8.54 25.87
CA LYS A 1111 4.97 -8.58 24.48
C LYS A 1111 3.99 -9.13 23.42
N GLU A 1112 2.95 -9.86 23.84
CA GLU A 1112 1.93 -10.38 22.92
C GLU A 1112 0.91 -9.30 22.51
N SER A 1113 0.81 -8.19 23.26
CA SER A 1113 -0.06 -7.06 22.90
C SER A 1113 0.43 -6.37 21.63
N SER A 1114 -0.43 -6.29 20.61
CA SER A 1114 -0.13 -5.56 19.37
C SER A 1114 0.14 -4.07 19.60
N GLU A 1115 -0.34 -3.48 20.70
CA GLU A 1115 -0.03 -2.10 21.05
C GLU A 1115 1.41 -1.96 21.56
N ASN A 1116 1.85 -2.87 22.43
CA ASN A 1116 3.22 -2.87 22.97
C ASN A 1116 4.25 -3.20 21.89
N GLN A 1117 3.95 -4.15 21.00
CA GLN A 1117 4.82 -4.48 19.87
C GLN A 1117 5.12 -3.27 18.99
N GLU A 1118 4.14 -2.36 18.81
CA GLU A 1118 4.33 -1.14 18.03
C GLU A 1118 5.26 -0.15 18.72
N VAL A 1119 5.10 0.03 20.04
CA VAL A 1119 6.01 0.88 20.83
C VAL A 1119 7.42 0.33 20.80
N ILE A 1120 7.59 -0.98 21.04
CA ILE A 1120 8.90 -1.66 21.00
C ILE A 1120 9.54 -1.49 19.62
N SER A 1121 8.78 -1.68 18.54
CA SER A 1121 9.25 -1.48 17.17
C SER A 1121 9.74 -0.04 16.92
N ASN A 1122 9.02 0.97 17.42
CA ASN A 1122 9.37 2.38 17.23
C ASN A 1122 10.64 2.80 17.98
N LEU A 1123 11.04 2.08 19.04
CA LEU A 1123 12.28 2.37 19.77
C LEU A 1123 13.55 2.18 18.92
N ILE A 1124 13.48 1.44 17.80
CA ILE A 1124 14.57 1.38 16.79
C ILE A 1124 15.02 2.78 16.36
N ASN A 1125 14.08 3.74 16.28
CA ASN A 1125 14.39 5.09 15.85
C ASN A 1125 15.36 5.81 16.79
N TRP A 1126 15.52 5.36 18.03
CA TRP A 1126 16.48 5.91 18.98
C TRP A 1126 17.91 5.42 18.77
N LEU A 1127 18.16 4.47 17.86
CA LEU A 1127 19.52 4.11 17.44
C LEU A 1127 20.32 5.32 16.95
N VAL A 1128 19.67 6.33 16.37
CA VAL A 1128 20.31 7.57 15.91
C VAL A 1128 20.74 8.49 17.06
N LEU A 1129 20.23 8.27 18.27
CA LEU A 1129 20.44 9.13 19.44
C LEU A 1129 21.51 8.59 20.41
N ILE A 1130 22.06 7.42 20.15
CA ILE A 1130 23.08 6.74 20.97
C ILE A 1130 24.39 6.59 20.19
N ASP A 1131 25.50 6.44 20.92
CA ASP A 1131 26.84 6.37 20.31
C ASP A 1131 27.33 4.94 20.01
N GLU A 1132 26.84 3.92 20.73
CA GLU A 1132 27.22 2.51 20.57
C GLU A 1132 26.09 1.55 21.00
N ILE A 1133 26.13 0.31 20.49
CA ILE A 1133 25.19 -0.76 20.88
C ILE A 1133 25.85 -1.65 21.94
N ASP A 1134 25.62 -1.34 23.21
CA ASP A 1134 26.05 -2.20 24.33
C ASP A 1134 25.16 -3.44 24.49
N ASP A 1135 25.45 -4.29 25.49
CA ASP A 1135 24.75 -5.58 25.67
C ASP A 1135 23.27 -5.40 26.04
N GLU A 1136 22.93 -4.36 26.80
CA GLU A 1136 21.54 -4.09 27.19
C GLU A 1136 20.74 -3.63 25.98
N ILE A 1137 21.28 -2.66 25.23
CA ILE A 1137 20.62 -2.12 24.03
C ILE A 1137 20.45 -3.21 22.98
N PHE A 1138 21.46 -4.07 22.81
CA PHE A 1138 21.39 -5.21 21.91
C PHE A 1138 20.22 -6.14 22.22
N GLU A 1139 20.00 -6.49 23.49
CA GLU A 1139 18.86 -7.32 23.90
C GLU A 1139 17.51 -6.61 23.71
N TRP A 1140 17.45 -5.29 23.85
CA TRP A 1140 16.22 -4.51 23.58
C TRP A 1140 15.89 -4.43 22.09
N LEU A 1141 16.91 -4.43 21.23
CA LEU A 1141 16.75 -4.32 19.78
C LEU A 1141 16.25 -5.61 19.13
N LYS A 1142 16.62 -6.79 19.65
CA LYS A 1142 16.16 -8.09 19.13
C LYS A 1142 14.63 -8.15 18.92
N PRO A 1143 13.78 -7.92 19.95
CA PRO A 1143 12.34 -7.90 19.75
C PRO A 1143 11.88 -6.71 18.89
N ALA A 1144 12.51 -5.54 18.99
CA ALA A 1144 12.17 -4.39 18.15
C ALA A 1144 12.34 -4.67 16.65
N ILE A 1145 13.43 -5.34 16.26
CA ILE A 1145 13.71 -5.73 14.88
C ILE A 1145 12.69 -6.75 14.38
N ARG A 1146 12.27 -7.71 15.21
CA ARG A 1146 11.22 -8.68 14.84
C ARG A 1146 9.92 -7.99 14.45
N TYR A 1147 9.57 -6.90 15.14
CA TYR A 1147 8.36 -6.12 14.89
C TYR A 1147 8.55 -4.97 13.88
N SER A 1148 9.76 -4.73 13.38
CA SER A 1148 10.08 -3.56 12.55
C SER A 1148 9.27 -3.47 11.25
N PHE A 1149 9.15 -4.58 10.50
CA PHE A 1149 8.37 -4.62 9.24
C PHE A 1149 6.86 -4.47 9.46
N LYS A 1150 6.32 -5.07 10.53
CA LYS A 1150 4.88 -5.02 10.85
C LYS A 1150 4.38 -3.58 11.01
N TYR A 1151 5.24 -2.71 11.55
CA TYR A 1151 4.92 -1.30 11.83
C TYR A 1151 5.73 -0.31 10.99
N HIS A 1152 6.30 -0.76 9.87
CA HIS A 1152 7.00 0.09 8.89
C HIS A 1152 8.20 0.90 9.44
N ASN A 1153 8.85 0.44 10.51
CA ASN A 1153 9.99 1.10 11.15
C ASN A 1153 11.36 0.71 10.55
N THR A 1154 11.40 0.39 9.26
CA THR A 1154 12.59 -0.15 8.57
C THR A 1154 13.29 0.86 7.69
N ILE A 1155 12.64 1.99 7.39
CA ILE A 1155 13.09 3.01 6.41
C ILE A 1155 14.50 3.54 6.74
N PHE A 1156 14.77 3.82 8.01
CA PHE A 1156 16.06 4.40 8.44
C PHE A 1156 17.00 3.37 9.07
N LEU A 1157 16.57 2.12 9.23
CA LEU A 1157 17.32 1.11 9.99
C LEU A 1157 18.70 0.82 9.37
N SER A 1158 18.79 0.72 8.04
CA SER A 1158 20.08 0.49 7.35
C SER A 1158 21.08 1.64 7.57
N GLU A 1159 20.59 2.88 7.61
CA GLU A 1159 21.41 4.05 7.91
C GLU A 1159 21.89 4.05 9.37
N TYR A 1160 21.01 3.67 10.31
CA TYR A 1160 21.37 3.63 11.72
C TYR A 1160 22.36 2.52 12.02
N LEU A 1161 22.16 1.31 11.50
CA LEU A 1161 23.09 0.20 11.68
C LEU A 1161 24.48 0.50 11.08
N LEU A 1162 24.53 1.16 9.92
CA LEU A 1162 25.80 1.61 9.32
C LEU A 1162 26.59 2.55 10.23
N LYS A 1163 25.93 3.42 11.01
CA LYS A 1163 26.62 4.31 11.97
C LYS A 1163 27.27 3.55 13.13
N HIS A 1164 26.76 2.35 13.45
CA HIS A 1164 27.21 1.54 14.60
C HIS A 1164 28.19 0.43 14.22
N VAL A 1165 28.19 -0.05 12.97
CA VAL A 1165 28.97 -1.23 12.55
C VAL A 1165 30.47 -1.10 12.78
N SER A 1166 31.04 0.10 12.66
CA SER A 1166 32.47 0.33 12.91
C SER A 1166 32.89 0.18 14.37
N LYS A 1167 31.95 0.34 15.32
CA LYS A 1167 32.22 0.23 16.77
C LYS A 1167 31.83 -1.13 17.33
N THR A 1168 30.72 -1.69 16.85
CA THR A 1168 30.15 -2.95 17.35
C THR A 1168 29.77 -3.88 16.19
N PRO A 1169 30.75 -4.35 15.39
CA PRO A 1169 30.49 -5.09 14.15
C PRO A 1169 29.74 -6.40 14.38
N GLU A 1170 30.19 -7.23 15.33
CA GLU A 1170 29.55 -8.51 15.69
C GLU A 1170 28.05 -8.35 15.98
N LYS A 1171 27.68 -7.42 16.88
CA LYS A 1171 26.29 -7.14 17.24
C LYS A 1171 25.47 -6.65 16.05
N VAL A 1172 26.02 -5.78 15.20
CA VAL A 1172 25.31 -5.32 14.01
C VAL A 1172 25.07 -6.48 13.04
N GLY A 1173 26.07 -7.34 12.84
CA GLY A 1173 25.93 -8.57 12.06
C GLY A 1173 24.83 -9.47 12.60
N GLU A 1174 24.82 -9.74 13.92
CA GLU A 1174 23.79 -10.55 14.57
C GLU A 1174 22.38 -9.93 14.46
N LEU A 1175 22.25 -8.61 14.59
CA LEU A 1175 20.96 -7.92 14.38
C LEU A 1175 20.46 -8.09 12.94
N TYR A 1176 21.35 -8.06 11.94
CA TYR A 1176 20.99 -8.36 10.56
C TYR A 1176 20.51 -9.82 10.41
N ILE A 1177 21.22 -10.79 11.00
CA ILE A 1177 20.80 -12.20 10.97
C ILE A 1177 19.43 -12.39 11.62
N GLU A 1178 19.24 -11.86 12.82
CA GLU A 1178 17.96 -11.91 13.53
C GLU A 1178 16.83 -11.34 12.67
N MET A 1179 17.06 -10.21 12.00
CA MET A 1179 16.10 -9.62 11.08
C MET A 1179 15.78 -10.57 9.91
N LEU A 1180 16.80 -11.04 9.20
CA LEU A 1180 16.63 -11.83 7.97
C LEU A 1180 15.99 -13.21 8.24
N GLU A 1181 16.32 -13.84 9.37
CA GLU A 1181 15.71 -15.10 9.79
C GLU A 1181 14.23 -14.95 10.15
N ASN A 1182 13.80 -13.76 10.54
CA ASN A 1182 12.39 -13.41 10.73
C ASN A 1182 11.71 -12.91 9.44
N ASN A 1183 12.30 -13.20 8.26
CA ASN A 1183 11.82 -12.78 6.93
C ASN A 1183 11.74 -11.25 6.73
N ASN A 1184 12.53 -10.48 7.48
CA ASN A 1184 12.59 -9.04 7.39
C ASN A 1184 13.83 -8.65 6.53
N TYR A 1185 13.61 -8.22 5.28
CA TYR A 1185 14.69 -7.91 4.33
C TYR A 1185 14.71 -6.43 3.97
N LEU A 1186 15.77 -5.72 4.33
CA LEU A 1186 15.93 -4.31 3.98
C LEU A 1186 16.27 -4.18 2.49
N TYR A 1187 15.55 -3.33 1.78
CA TYR A 1187 15.75 -3.07 0.34
C TYR A 1187 15.81 -1.57 0.00
N TYR A 1188 15.71 -0.71 1.00
CA TYR A 1188 15.81 0.74 0.86
C TYR A 1188 17.23 1.22 1.25
N LYS A 1189 17.79 2.17 0.48
CA LYS A 1189 19.20 2.61 0.56
C LYS A 1189 20.16 1.41 0.57
N VAL A 1190 20.14 0.66 -0.52
CA VAL A 1190 20.94 -0.57 -0.72
C VAL A 1190 22.44 -0.30 -0.51
N GLU A 1191 22.89 0.90 -0.84
CA GLU A 1191 24.27 1.36 -0.68
C GLU A 1191 24.72 1.31 0.79
N ASN A 1192 23.83 1.65 1.74
CA ASN A 1192 24.13 1.57 3.17
C ASN A 1192 24.30 0.12 3.64
N ILE A 1193 23.49 -0.78 3.09
CA ILE A 1193 23.57 -2.22 3.39
C ILE A 1193 24.90 -2.74 2.85
N GLN A 1194 25.20 -2.48 1.57
CA GLN A 1194 26.45 -2.85 0.93
C GLN A 1194 27.68 -2.38 1.74
N GLU A 1195 27.68 -1.13 2.18
CA GLU A 1195 28.77 -0.58 2.99
C GLU A 1195 28.88 -1.25 4.36
N THR A 1196 27.75 -1.50 5.03
CA THR A 1196 27.72 -2.22 6.31
C THR A 1196 28.37 -3.60 6.15
N ILE A 1197 28.03 -4.34 5.11
CA ILE A 1197 28.56 -5.68 4.87
C ILE A 1197 30.06 -5.65 4.52
N LYS A 1198 30.54 -4.64 3.77
CA LYS A 1198 31.98 -4.45 3.54
C LYS A 1198 32.73 -4.25 4.84
N ILE A 1199 32.22 -3.38 5.73
CA ILE A 1199 32.84 -3.15 7.04
C ILE A 1199 32.89 -4.42 7.87
N LEU A 1200 31.85 -5.28 7.82
CA LEU A 1200 31.89 -6.59 8.49
C LEU A 1200 33.04 -7.48 7.96
N TYR A 1201 33.25 -7.55 6.64
CA TYR A 1201 34.41 -8.27 6.09
C TYR A 1201 35.74 -7.66 6.53
N GLU A 1202 35.87 -6.33 6.47
CA GLU A 1202 37.10 -5.60 6.82
C GLU A 1202 37.46 -5.72 8.32
N THR A 1203 36.46 -5.90 9.18
CA THR A 1203 36.63 -6.04 10.63
C THR A 1203 36.84 -7.48 11.10
N GLY A 1204 36.85 -8.45 10.18
CA GLY A 1204 37.11 -9.87 10.48
C GLY A 1204 35.85 -10.72 10.72
N GLU A 1205 34.65 -10.15 10.63
CA GLU A 1205 33.36 -10.82 10.82
C GLU A 1205 32.89 -11.53 9.54
N LYS A 1206 33.79 -12.30 8.92
CA LYS A 1206 33.58 -12.92 7.61
C LYS A 1206 32.35 -13.84 7.57
N GLU A 1207 32.21 -14.72 8.56
CA GLU A 1207 31.13 -15.71 8.61
C GLU A 1207 29.74 -15.04 8.70
N LEU A 1208 29.63 -13.96 9.51
CA LEU A 1208 28.41 -13.16 9.60
C LEU A 1208 28.10 -12.48 8.26
N ALA A 1209 29.11 -11.91 7.60
CA ALA A 1209 28.95 -11.25 6.31
C ALA A 1209 28.53 -12.25 5.21
N ASP A 1210 29.15 -13.43 5.15
CA ASP A 1210 28.79 -14.52 4.23
C ASP A 1210 27.35 -14.97 4.45
N ARG A 1211 26.94 -15.15 5.72
CA ARG A 1211 25.58 -15.50 6.12
C ARG A 1211 24.56 -14.48 5.68
N ILE A 1212 24.84 -13.19 5.88
CA ILE A 1212 23.96 -12.11 5.43
C ILE A 1212 23.83 -12.12 3.91
N CYS A 1213 24.95 -12.21 3.17
CA CYS A 1213 24.94 -12.30 1.71
C CYS A 1213 24.08 -13.47 1.23
N ASN A 1214 24.32 -14.68 1.75
CA ASN A 1214 23.59 -15.87 1.35
C ASN A 1214 22.09 -15.80 1.67
N LEU A 1215 21.70 -15.22 2.82
CA LEU A 1215 20.30 -14.99 3.15
C LEU A 1215 19.61 -14.03 2.16
N TYR A 1216 20.25 -12.90 1.83
CA TYR A 1216 19.74 -11.98 0.81
C TYR A 1216 19.65 -12.65 -0.56
N GLY A 1217 20.71 -13.33 -0.99
CA GLY A 1217 20.78 -14.04 -2.27
C GLY A 1217 19.70 -15.12 -2.38
N ALA A 1218 19.49 -15.92 -1.33
CA ALA A 1218 18.47 -16.96 -1.29
C ALA A 1218 17.05 -16.40 -1.47
N ARG A 1219 16.82 -15.14 -1.07
CA ARG A 1219 15.56 -14.42 -1.28
C ARG A 1219 15.47 -13.67 -2.61
N GLY A 1220 16.50 -13.74 -3.45
CA GLY A 1220 16.56 -13.14 -4.79
C GLY A 1220 17.16 -11.71 -4.84
N PHE A 1221 17.74 -11.24 -3.74
CA PHE A 1221 18.43 -9.95 -3.69
C PHE A 1221 19.90 -10.11 -4.11
N ASP A 1222 20.22 -9.61 -5.31
CA ASP A 1222 21.57 -9.81 -5.90
C ASP A 1222 22.57 -8.69 -5.57
N PHE A 1223 22.15 -7.64 -4.87
CA PHE A 1223 23.00 -6.45 -4.68
C PHE A 1223 24.24 -6.70 -3.80
N LEU A 1224 24.28 -7.79 -3.03
CA LEU A 1224 25.46 -8.20 -2.24
C LEU A 1224 26.36 -9.21 -2.97
N ARG A 1225 25.95 -9.73 -4.14
CA ARG A 1225 26.67 -10.79 -4.84
C ARG A 1225 28.10 -10.39 -5.19
N ASP A 1226 28.27 -9.20 -5.76
CA ASP A 1226 29.59 -8.75 -6.23
C ASP A 1226 30.55 -8.50 -5.05
N ILE A 1227 30.02 -8.06 -3.90
CA ILE A 1227 30.77 -7.93 -2.63
C ILE A 1227 31.15 -9.31 -2.11
N TYR A 1228 30.23 -10.27 -2.10
CA TYR A 1228 30.52 -11.65 -1.70
C TYR A 1228 31.71 -12.21 -2.50
N PHE A 1229 31.72 -12.05 -3.83
CA PHE A 1229 32.83 -12.50 -4.67
C PHE A 1229 34.14 -11.74 -4.44
N GLU A 1230 34.08 -10.45 -4.12
CA GLU A 1230 35.29 -9.67 -3.80
C GLU A 1230 36.06 -10.28 -2.62
N TYR A 1231 35.35 -10.68 -1.56
CA TYR A 1231 35.91 -11.20 -0.31
C TYR A 1231 36.03 -12.73 -0.24
N ASN A 1232 35.45 -13.47 -1.21
CA ASN A 1232 35.50 -14.93 -1.28
C ASN A 1232 36.20 -15.49 -2.53
N LYS A 1233 36.90 -14.67 -3.30
CA LYS A 1233 37.72 -15.15 -4.42
C LYS A 1233 38.68 -16.24 -3.93
N LYS A 1234 38.54 -17.44 -4.48
CA LYS A 1234 39.58 -18.48 -4.41
C LYS A 1234 40.79 -17.93 -5.16
N GLU A 1235 41.95 -17.84 -4.50
CA GLU A 1235 43.21 -17.68 -5.22
C GLU A 1235 43.29 -18.83 -6.25
N SER A 1236 43.33 -18.46 -7.52
CA SER A 1236 43.22 -19.35 -8.68
C SER A 1236 44.41 -20.29 -8.82
#